data_AF-A0A674GEW8-F1
#
_entry.id   AF-A0A674GEW8-F1
#
_cell.length_a   1.000
_cell.length_b   1.000
_cell.length_c   1.000
_cell.angle_alpha   90.00
_cell.angle_beta   90.00
_cell.angle_gamma   90.00
#
_symmetry.space_group_name_H-M   'P 1'
#
loop_
_entity.id
_entity.type
_entity.pdbx_description
1 polymer ?
#
loop_
_entity_poly.entity_id
_entity_poly.type
_entity_poly.pdbx_seq_one_letter_code
_entity_poly.pdbx_strand_id
1 'polypeptide(L)'
;MLCLRQVCLFTLRRYQARTLCSDLLLSQINDCTHEDEVFSLVGRNKARLSEKHVGIALNMLWQLQKKRPSLLRTSDYVRNHSQFLTLCILAESKVEHMEDEVIVDILYSLLRLNVEDHVSLAKVLVTEAWKRLERLSLPALSKFALCLYKQHRHFSPIIGQVAHIVDMKLDSIQDIRILSVLMLSISEVITESFRDRLLHKAEQLLEDEHEVHFNYARRILQFLQNVKLRYHPVLEKCNRIFLESASHLDIHSISHIFGLYEQLGFDNAEFRLITKQLLSKTIDDYYDPETFTKLFFSLGPMAGSKVRERLLVTAVNMAEEFSSHQVLMILKTMRKMKCKNSHLLKKMASVLHKHLDSYHVLQLVKLTQYLVVLRCQDLELFAKLKMLLLGYLKSSVIPADTAAIIRVLAMLPSFQVEEMIINKAAAVLPQCRLHHLNCIATAFVKWHHHGQLHWQNSSELCAKLLQKLNDCGFQRLQKANNLHLLLEELPYVNGEWFEEVLNEETLAMCQHLIDQITWENVLPLSFFLIKSEHRCPALFDRIASVTVENIDKIPTSEIYFILFLFSALNYDPPDNEEFFKGCIQHLTSNLSHLETYHLVLLSHVLAMAGYFPPVLITTIFNVSFLRKLDAQLKVLPDTMKQRVHSSLMKLNRAVCLECPEFHVPWFHEPYCQRVFHNSMSQVSPQRQHIHRMLTEILGGSHYSRISVLTPYYYEIDFECVLDVNKKPLSCMAQNMALGEVGGIHLRHDIKEKGRKALPPGAQRIALEFLDSRAFSKDYSRHLKGEPAMKKRHLEMLGYQVVQIPHFEWNSMVLSTKGEQLEYLRQQLYGIQ
;
A
#
# COMPACT_ATOMS: atom_id res chain seq x y z
N MET A 1 3.49 -18.98 -81.95
CA MET A 1 2.47 -19.89 -82.51
C MET A 1 2.69 -21.28 -81.94
N LEU A 2 1.59 -21.88 -81.45
CA LEU A 2 1.25 -23.31 -81.50
C LEU A 2 2.06 -24.37 -80.74
N CYS A 3 1.29 -25.15 -79.98
CA CYS A 3 1.59 -26.34 -79.19
C CYS A 3 2.16 -27.54 -79.97
N LEU A 4 2.87 -28.44 -79.26
CA LEU A 4 2.60 -29.89 -79.04
C LEU A 4 3.90 -30.59 -78.57
N ARG A 5 4.06 -31.06 -77.33
CA ARG A 5 3.60 -32.32 -76.67
C ARG A 5 4.08 -33.64 -77.31
N GLN A 6 5.06 -34.30 -76.66
CA GLN A 6 5.14 -35.72 -76.20
C GLN A 6 6.62 -36.07 -75.95
N VAL A 7 7.13 -36.12 -74.72
CA VAL A 7 7.12 -37.23 -73.72
C VAL A 7 7.84 -38.51 -74.18
N CYS A 8 9.04 -38.74 -73.60
CA CYS A 8 9.41 -39.92 -72.78
C CYS A 8 10.89 -39.74 -72.36
N LEU A 9 11.20 -39.37 -71.12
CA LEU A 9 11.38 -40.27 -69.97
C LEU A 9 12.29 -41.46 -70.30
N PHE A 10 13.56 -41.39 -69.92
CA PHE A 10 14.33 -42.44 -69.24
C PHE A 10 15.82 -42.04 -69.19
N THR A 11 16.22 -41.20 -68.22
CA THR A 11 17.59 -41.17 -67.65
C THR A 11 17.68 -40.08 -66.56
N LEU A 12 16.95 -40.27 -65.47
CA LEU A 12 17.20 -39.55 -64.21
C LEU A 12 16.75 -40.39 -63.01
N ARG A 13 17.13 -41.67 -63.03
CA ARG A 13 17.04 -42.59 -61.88
C ARG A 13 18.46 -43.03 -61.54
N ARG A 14 19.20 -42.21 -60.80
CA ARG A 14 20.28 -42.69 -59.92
C ARG A 14 20.89 -41.67 -58.96
N TYR A 15 20.40 -40.43 -58.88
CA TYR A 15 20.99 -39.41 -57.97
C TYR A 15 19.99 -38.68 -57.03
N GLN A 16 18.79 -39.23 -56.80
CA GLN A 16 17.80 -38.70 -55.84
C GLN A 16 17.22 -39.80 -54.93
N ALA A 17 18.08 -40.59 -54.28
CA ALA A 17 17.62 -41.67 -53.40
C ALA A 17 18.30 -41.68 -52.03
N ARG A 18 18.54 -40.50 -51.41
CA ARG A 18 19.06 -40.45 -50.04
C ARG A 18 18.52 -39.36 -49.11
N THR A 19 17.50 -38.61 -49.48
CA THR A 19 16.91 -37.58 -48.60
C THR A 19 15.39 -37.50 -48.77
N LEU A 20 14.66 -38.51 -48.29
CA LEU A 20 13.21 -38.46 -48.00
C LEU A 20 12.79 -39.81 -47.39
N CYS A 21 13.12 -40.01 -46.12
CA CYS A 21 12.45 -41.01 -45.29
C CYS A 21 11.86 -40.25 -44.11
N SER A 22 10.71 -39.59 -44.33
CA SER A 22 9.85 -39.15 -43.23
C SER A 22 9.40 -40.42 -42.51
N ASP A 23 9.81 -40.58 -41.26
CA ASP A 23 9.46 -41.74 -40.45
C ASP A 23 7.93 -41.88 -40.37
N LEU A 24 7.38 -42.90 -41.03
CA LEU A 24 5.94 -43.13 -41.16
C LEU A 24 5.25 -43.28 -39.78
N LEU A 25 6.00 -43.78 -38.79
CA LEU A 25 5.49 -43.93 -37.43
C LEU A 25 5.42 -42.57 -36.70
N LEU A 26 6.34 -41.64 -36.99
CA LEU A 26 6.26 -40.27 -36.46
C LEU A 26 5.06 -39.50 -37.01
N SER A 27 4.76 -39.62 -38.31
CA SER A 27 3.54 -39.01 -38.87
C SER A 27 2.28 -39.59 -38.24
N GLN A 28 2.23 -40.92 -38.06
CA GLN A 28 1.09 -41.59 -37.44
C GLN A 28 0.84 -41.15 -35.98
N ILE A 29 1.89 -40.93 -35.19
CA ILE A 29 1.73 -40.43 -33.81
C ILE A 29 1.28 -38.96 -33.82
N ASN A 30 1.78 -38.15 -34.74
CA ASN A 30 1.40 -36.74 -34.86
C ASN A 30 -0.07 -36.54 -35.32
N ASP A 31 -0.60 -37.49 -36.09
CA ASP A 31 -1.97 -37.46 -36.60
C ASP A 31 -3.00 -38.03 -35.61
N CYS A 32 -2.57 -38.57 -34.45
CA CYS A 32 -3.49 -39.09 -33.44
C CYS A 32 -4.43 -38.02 -32.88
N THR A 33 -5.70 -38.39 -32.73
CA THR A 33 -6.76 -37.53 -32.19
C THR A 33 -7.28 -38.00 -30.82
N HIS A 34 -7.00 -39.27 -30.47
CA HIS A 34 -7.40 -39.86 -29.19
C HIS A 34 -6.22 -40.55 -28.47
N GLU A 35 -6.24 -40.59 -27.14
CA GLU A 35 -5.15 -41.20 -26.35
C GLU A 35 -5.00 -42.70 -26.62
N ASP A 36 -6.11 -43.38 -26.92
CA ASP A 36 -6.13 -44.81 -27.26
C ASP A 36 -5.40 -45.12 -28.56
N GLU A 37 -5.43 -44.19 -29.53
CA GLU A 37 -4.69 -44.33 -30.79
C GLU A 37 -3.19 -44.31 -30.50
N VAL A 38 -2.74 -43.35 -29.68
CA VAL A 38 -1.35 -43.24 -29.23
C VAL A 38 -0.94 -44.52 -28.48
N PHE A 39 -1.75 -44.98 -27.53
CA PHE A 39 -1.45 -46.19 -26.76
C PHE A 39 -1.47 -47.48 -27.60
N SER A 40 -2.35 -47.57 -28.61
CA SER A 40 -2.40 -48.70 -29.52
C SER A 40 -1.17 -48.77 -30.42
N LEU A 41 -0.69 -47.61 -30.90
CA LEU A 41 0.54 -47.51 -31.70
C LEU A 41 1.79 -47.85 -30.88
N VAL A 42 1.83 -47.39 -29.63
CA VAL A 42 2.90 -47.73 -28.67
C VAL A 42 2.88 -49.22 -28.34
N GLY A 43 1.69 -49.78 -28.07
CA GLY A 43 1.52 -51.19 -27.76
C GLY A 43 1.94 -52.11 -28.90
N ARG A 44 1.67 -51.73 -30.15
CA ARG A 44 2.03 -52.50 -31.37
C ARG A 44 3.52 -52.40 -31.73
N ASN A 45 4.21 -51.34 -31.32
CA ASN A 45 5.57 -51.03 -31.79
C ASN A 45 6.63 -50.95 -30.69
N LYS A 46 6.39 -51.52 -29.49
CA LYS A 46 7.28 -51.38 -28.31
C LYS A 46 8.79 -51.52 -28.59
N ALA A 47 9.20 -52.49 -29.40
CA ALA A 47 10.61 -52.73 -29.73
C ALA A 47 11.19 -51.80 -30.82
N ARG A 48 10.33 -51.11 -31.59
CA ARG A 48 10.69 -50.24 -32.72
C ARG A 48 10.66 -48.75 -32.38
N LEU A 49 10.16 -48.36 -31.21
CA LEU A 49 10.08 -46.97 -30.79
C LEU A 49 11.49 -46.41 -30.54
N SER A 50 11.95 -45.47 -31.38
CA SER A 50 13.14 -44.66 -31.09
C SER A 50 12.89 -43.63 -29.99
N GLU A 51 13.95 -43.01 -29.49
CA GLU A 51 13.91 -41.89 -28.54
C GLU A 51 13.01 -40.73 -29.02
N LYS A 52 13.03 -40.42 -30.32
CA LYS A 52 12.13 -39.41 -30.93
C LYS A 52 10.66 -39.81 -30.86
N HIS A 53 10.36 -41.08 -31.15
CA HIS A 53 8.99 -41.59 -31.06
C HIS A 53 8.45 -41.54 -29.62
N VAL A 54 9.27 -41.88 -28.63
CA VAL A 54 8.88 -41.85 -27.21
C VAL A 54 8.58 -40.42 -26.77
N GLY A 55 9.45 -39.46 -27.10
CA GLY A 55 9.25 -38.06 -26.75
C GLY A 55 8.01 -37.43 -27.39
N ILE A 56 7.78 -37.70 -28.68
CA ILE A 56 6.61 -37.19 -29.40
C ILE A 56 5.32 -37.84 -28.91
N ALA A 57 5.32 -39.15 -28.61
CA ALA A 57 4.15 -39.83 -28.04
C ALA A 57 3.75 -39.24 -26.67
N LEU A 58 4.72 -38.99 -25.77
CA LEU A 58 4.45 -38.40 -24.47
C LEU A 58 3.96 -36.95 -24.57
N ASN A 59 4.56 -36.14 -25.46
CA ASN A 59 4.09 -34.78 -25.71
C ASN A 59 2.68 -34.77 -26.33
N MET A 60 2.39 -35.69 -27.27
CA MET A 60 1.07 -35.78 -27.90
C MET A 60 -0.03 -36.10 -26.88
N LEU A 61 0.22 -37.01 -25.94
CA LEU A 61 -0.72 -37.28 -24.84
C LEU A 61 -1.07 -36.00 -24.07
N TRP A 62 -0.10 -35.12 -23.80
CA TRP A 62 -0.39 -33.82 -23.20
C TRP A 62 -1.10 -32.86 -24.15
N GLN A 63 -0.75 -32.80 -25.44
CA GLN A 63 -1.44 -31.92 -26.41
C GLN A 63 -2.92 -32.28 -26.56
N LEU A 64 -3.26 -33.56 -26.56
CA LEU A 64 -4.65 -34.04 -26.59
C LEU A 64 -5.43 -33.59 -25.35
N GLN A 65 -4.81 -33.65 -24.17
CA GLN A 65 -5.39 -33.14 -22.92
C GLN A 65 -5.51 -31.61 -22.90
N LYS A 66 -4.56 -30.90 -23.52
CA LYS A 66 -4.54 -29.44 -23.61
C LYS A 66 -5.69 -28.90 -24.46
N LYS A 67 -6.09 -29.61 -25.54
CA LYS A 67 -7.22 -29.25 -26.40
C LYS A 67 -8.59 -29.40 -25.70
N ARG A 68 -8.68 -30.19 -24.63
CA ARG A 68 -9.92 -30.41 -23.87
C ARG A 68 -10.13 -29.36 -22.77
N PRO A 69 -11.37 -28.92 -22.51
CA PRO A 69 -11.73 -28.17 -21.30
C PRO A 69 -11.28 -28.92 -20.04
N SER A 70 -10.92 -28.19 -18.98
CA SER A 70 -10.33 -28.77 -17.75
C SER A 70 -11.15 -29.92 -17.14
N LEU A 71 -12.48 -29.82 -17.17
CA LEU A 71 -13.42 -30.81 -16.63
C LEU A 71 -13.53 -32.09 -17.48
N LEU A 72 -13.11 -32.05 -18.75
CA LEU A 72 -13.18 -33.18 -19.69
C LEU A 72 -11.81 -33.85 -19.90
N ARG A 73 -10.81 -33.47 -19.10
CA ARG A 73 -9.47 -34.06 -19.16
C ARG A 73 -9.49 -35.47 -18.59
N THR A 74 -9.00 -36.42 -19.37
CA THR A 74 -8.85 -37.84 -19.01
C THR A 74 -7.46 -38.12 -18.44
N SER A 75 -6.89 -37.16 -17.69
CA SER A 75 -5.50 -37.27 -17.18
C SER A 75 -5.32 -38.46 -16.23
N ASP A 76 -6.35 -38.83 -15.47
CA ASP A 76 -6.32 -40.03 -14.61
C ASP A 76 -6.38 -41.34 -15.40
N TYR A 77 -7.08 -41.36 -16.53
CA TYR A 77 -7.09 -42.51 -17.45
C TYR A 77 -5.71 -42.71 -18.08
N VAL A 78 -5.10 -41.63 -18.59
CA VAL A 78 -3.75 -41.65 -19.17
C VAL A 78 -2.73 -42.15 -18.15
N ARG A 79 -2.81 -41.68 -16.91
CA ARG A 79 -1.90 -42.06 -15.82
C ARG A 79 -1.96 -43.56 -15.52
N ASN A 80 -3.17 -44.11 -15.45
CA ASN A 80 -3.40 -45.50 -15.04
C ASN A 80 -3.27 -46.51 -16.20
N HIS A 81 -3.02 -46.04 -17.42
CA HIS A 81 -2.92 -46.90 -18.59
C HIS A 81 -1.56 -47.64 -18.65
N SER A 82 -1.57 -48.95 -18.85
CA SER A 82 -0.36 -49.80 -18.83
C SER A 82 0.71 -49.40 -19.87
N GLN A 83 0.28 -48.84 -21.01
CA GLN A 83 1.19 -48.36 -22.06
C GLN A 83 1.84 -47.02 -21.69
N PHE A 84 1.25 -46.23 -20.79
CA PHE A 84 1.87 -45.01 -20.27
C PHE A 84 3.08 -45.36 -19.40
N LEU A 85 2.94 -46.35 -18.50
CA LEU A 85 4.08 -46.89 -17.75
C LEU A 85 5.18 -47.43 -18.68
N THR A 86 4.79 -48.12 -19.76
CA THR A 86 5.74 -48.60 -20.78
C THR A 86 6.50 -47.43 -21.44
N LEU A 87 5.82 -46.33 -21.79
CA LEU A 87 6.48 -45.13 -22.31
C LEU A 87 7.42 -44.50 -21.28
N CYS A 88 7.03 -44.46 -20.01
CA CYS A 88 7.88 -43.91 -18.95
C CYS A 88 9.18 -44.72 -18.78
N ILE A 89 9.10 -46.06 -18.78
CA ILE A 89 10.29 -46.93 -18.70
C ILE A 89 11.16 -46.80 -19.94
N LEU A 90 10.55 -46.75 -21.13
CA LEU A 90 11.28 -46.54 -22.39
C LEU A 90 11.94 -45.17 -22.43
N ALA A 91 11.28 -44.13 -21.90
CA ALA A 91 11.89 -42.82 -21.76
C ALA A 91 13.09 -42.89 -20.81
N GLU A 92 12.93 -43.49 -19.63
CA GLU A 92 13.98 -43.61 -18.61
C GLU A 92 15.25 -44.30 -19.17
N SER A 93 15.08 -45.39 -19.91
CA SER A 93 16.19 -46.12 -20.54
C SER A 93 16.88 -45.39 -21.69
N LYS A 94 16.22 -44.41 -22.32
CA LYS A 94 16.70 -43.72 -23.52
C LYS A 94 17.05 -42.25 -23.31
N VAL A 95 16.92 -41.72 -22.09
CA VAL A 95 17.13 -40.30 -21.77
C VAL A 95 18.47 -39.76 -22.30
N GLU A 96 19.56 -40.52 -22.17
CA GLU A 96 20.91 -40.09 -22.60
C GLU A 96 21.01 -39.82 -24.12
N HIS A 97 20.14 -40.43 -24.93
CA HIS A 97 20.16 -40.28 -26.39
C HIS A 97 19.13 -39.27 -26.91
N MET A 98 18.28 -38.72 -26.03
CA MET A 98 17.26 -37.75 -26.40
C MET A 98 17.87 -36.38 -26.72
N GLU A 99 17.22 -35.64 -27.62
CA GLU A 99 17.53 -34.24 -27.89
C GLU A 99 17.17 -33.35 -26.69
N ASP A 100 17.92 -32.26 -26.51
CA ASP A 100 17.83 -31.40 -25.32
C ASP A 100 16.43 -30.81 -25.09
N GLU A 101 15.77 -30.33 -26.15
CA GLU A 101 14.39 -29.81 -26.09
C GLU A 101 13.36 -30.89 -25.71
N VAL A 102 13.57 -32.12 -26.21
CA VAL A 102 12.67 -33.25 -26.00
C VAL A 102 12.69 -33.67 -24.52
N ILE A 103 13.85 -33.66 -23.87
CA ILE A 103 13.97 -33.96 -22.44
C ILE A 103 13.10 -33.00 -21.62
N VAL A 104 13.17 -31.70 -21.91
CA VAL A 104 12.41 -30.66 -21.21
C VAL A 104 10.91 -30.77 -21.51
N ASP A 105 10.53 -31.03 -22.76
CA ASP A 105 9.13 -31.18 -23.17
C ASP A 105 8.47 -32.43 -22.56
N ILE A 106 9.22 -33.54 -22.45
CA ILE A 106 8.74 -34.73 -21.72
C ILE A 106 8.55 -34.39 -20.24
N LEU A 107 9.54 -33.77 -19.59
CA LEU A 107 9.43 -33.39 -18.18
C LEU A 107 8.23 -32.46 -17.94
N TYR A 108 8.02 -31.49 -18.83
CA TYR A 108 6.88 -30.59 -18.77
C TYR A 108 5.54 -31.34 -18.91
N SER A 109 5.45 -32.27 -19.86
CA SER A 109 4.25 -33.07 -20.10
C SER A 109 3.92 -33.96 -18.90
N LEU A 110 4.93 -34.62 -18.32
CA LEU A 110 4.76 -35.45 -17.12
C LEU A 110 4.20 -34.66 -15.92
N LEU A 111 4.76 -33.47 -15.66
CA LEU A 111 4.29 -32.60 -14.58
C LEU A 111 2.88 -32.03 -14.83
N ARG A 112 2.48 -31.91 -16.10
CA ARG A 112 1.14 -31.43 -16.46
C ARG A 112 0.06 -32.51 -16.38
N LEU A 113 0.43 -33.77 -16.55
CA LEU A 113 -0.43 -34.94 -16.37
C LEU A 113 -0.60 -35.36 -14.89
N ASN A 114 0.06 -34.63 -13.97
CA ASN A 114 -0.01 -34.79 -12.51
C ASN A 114 0.33 -36.22 -12.04
N VAL A 115 1.40 -36.79 -12.58
CA VAL A 115 1.82 -38.17 -12.29
C VAL A 115 2.69 -38.19 -11.02
N GLU A 116 2.07 -38.42 -9.86
CA GLU A 116 2.77 -38.52 -8.57
C GLU A 116 3.56 -39.84 -8.44
N ASP A 117 3.22 -40.89 -9.21
CA ASP A 117 3.76 -42.26 -9.06
C ASP A 117 5.04 -42.57 -9.87
N HIS A 118 5.58 -41.63 -10.65
CA HIS A 118 6.80 -41.83 -11.48
C HIS A 118 7.93 -40.88 -11.10
N VAL A 119 8.20 -40.81 -9.79
CA VAL A 119 9.30 -40.03 -9.21
C VAL A 119 10.68 -40.42 -9.77
N SER A 120 10.87 -41.64 -10.31
CA SER A 120 12.13 -42.08 -10.94
C SER A 120 12.42 -41.32 -12.24
N LEU A 121 11.52 -41.39 -13.23
CA LEU A 121 11.71 -40.74 -14.53
C LEU A 121 11.87 -39.22 -14.41
N ALA A 122 11.06 -38.57 -13.57
CA ALA A 122 11.19 -37.13 -13.33
C ALA A 122 12.57 -36.77 -12.74
N LYS A 123 13.11 -37.58 -11.83
CA LYS A 123 14.47 -37.39 -11.29
C LYS A 123 15.54 -37.59 -12.36
N VAL A 124 15.41 -38.62 -13.20
CA VAL A 124 16.37 -38.91 -14.29
C VAL A 124 16.37 -37.77 -15.32
N LEU A 125 15.20 -37.31 -15.75
CA LEU A 125 15.07 -36.18 -16.68
C LEU A 125 15.63 -34.88 -16.11
N VAL A 126 15.38 -34.58 -14.83
CA VAL A 126 15.96 -33.40 -14.16
C VAL A 126 17.48 -33.51 -14.09
N THR A 127 18.02 -34.69 -13.79
CA THR A 127 19.47 -34.92 -13.70
C THR A 127 20.15 -34.77 -15.06
N GLU A 128 19.55 -35.34 -16.11
CA GLU A 128 20.12 -35.22 -17.45
C GLU A 128 19.98 -33.80 -18.01
N ALA A 129 18.83 -33.14 -17.81
CA ALA A 129 18.66 -31.74 -18.18
C ALA A 129 19.65 -30.82 -17.43
N TRP A 130 19.98 -31.16 -16.18
CA TRP A 130 21.00 -30.43 -15.42
C TRP A 130 22.41 -30.61 -16.02
N LYS A 131 22.81 -31.82 -16.42
CA LYS A 131 24.11 -32.03 -17.10
C LYS A 131 24.26 -31.21 -18.39
N ARG A 132 23.14 -30.92 -19.07
CA ARG A 132 23.11 -30.23 -20.38
C ARG A 132 22.65 -28.79 -20.29
N LEU A 133 22.59 -28.22 -19.09
CA LEU A 133 21.92 -26.94 -18.82
C LEU A 133 22.41 -25.79 -19.72
N GLU A 134 23.73 -25.71 -19.97
CA GLU A 134 24.34 -24.66 -20.79
C GLU A 134 23.97 -24.74 -22.28
N ARG A 135 23.63 -25.94 -22.77
CA ARG A 135 23.24 -26.20 -24.17
C ARG A 135 21.78 -25.87 -24.45
N LEU A 136 20.95 -25.75 -23.41
CA LEU A 136 19.52 -25.47 -23.57
C LEU A 136 19.29 -24.11 -24.21
N SER A 137 18.33 -24.06 -25.15
CA SER A 137 17.82 -22.80 -25.67
C SER A 137 17.08 -22.01 -24.58
N LEU A 138 16.92 -20.69 -24.76
CA LEU A 138 16.16 -19.87 -23.81
C LEU A 138 14.70 -20.35 -23.60
N PRO A 139 13.95 -20.76 -24.65
CA PRO A 139 12.66 -21.40 -24.49
C PRO A 139 12.70 -22.70 -23.65
N ALA A 140 13.65 -23.60 -23.92
CA ALA A 140 13.85 -24.81 -23.12
C ALA A 140 14.19 -24.47 -21.67
N LEU A 141 15.12 -23.55 -21.44
CA LEU A 141 15.55 -23.13 -20.11
C LEU A 141 14.38 -22.56 -19.31
N SER A 142 13.53 -21.75 -19.94
CA SER A 142 12.31 -21.20 -19.33
C SER A 142 11.29 -22.29 -18.97
N LYS A 143 11.02 -23.23 -19.89
CA LYS A 143 10.16 -24.39 -19.60
C LYS A 143 10.73 -25.27 -18.48
N PHE A 144 12.04 -25.51 -18.49
CA PHE A 144 12.74 -26.31 -17.48
C PHE A 144 12.68 -25.65 -16.09
N ALA A 145 12.94 -24.35 -16.02
CA ALA A 145 12.81 -23.57 -14.79
C ALA A 145 11.38 -23.61 -14.22
N LEU A 146 10.36 -23.52 -15.09
CA LEU A 146 8.95 -23.69 -14.68
C LEU A 146 8.65 -25.09 -14.12
N CYS A 147 9.26 -26.13 -14.69
CA CYS A 147 9.13 -27.50 -14.17
C CYS A 147 9.73 -27.62 -12.76
N LEU A 148 10.92 -27.07 -12.54
CA LEU A 148 11.58 -27.04 -11.23
C LEU A 148 10.77 -26.23 -10.20
N TYR A 149 10.22 -25.09 -10.62
CA TYR A 149 9.36 -24.26 -9.78
C TYR A 149 8.10 -25.03 -9.34
N LYS A 150 7.44 -25.75 -10.26
CA LYS A 150 6.27 -26.58 -9.94
C LYS A 150 6.56 -27.76 -9.01
N GLN A 151 7.80 -28.26 -9.01
CA GLN A 151 8.25 -29.32 -8.10
C GLN A 151 8.66 -28.80 -6.71
N HIS A 152 8.41 -27.51 -6.41
CA HIS A 152 8.81 -26.86 -5.16
C HIS A 152 10.32 -26.89 -4.86
N ARG A 153 11.17 -26.97 -5.89
CA ARG A 153 12.64 -27.01 -5.77
C ARG A 153 13.28 -25.62 -5.91
N HIS A 154 12.68 -24.62 -5.27
CA HIS A 154 13.01 -23.20 -5.45
C HIS A 154 14.43 -22.84 -4.96
N PHE A 155 14.95 -23.52 -3.93
CA PHE A 155 16.31 -23.33 -3.39
C PHE A 155 17.36 -24.32 -3.91
N SER A 156 17.12 -24.97 -5.05
CA SER A 156 18.09 -25.95 -5.57
C SER A 156 19.31 -25.27 -6.20
N PRO A 157 20.52 -25.88 -6.12
CA PRO A 157 21.71 -25.38 -6.83
C PRO A 157 21.50 -25.22 -8.34
N ILE A 158 20.60 -26.04 -8.91
CA ILE A 158 20.20 -25.97 -10.32
C ILE A 158 19.58 -24.60 -10.64
N ILE A 159 18.71 -24.08 -9.78
CA ILE A 159 18.08 -22.77 -9.97
C ILE A 159 19.12 -21.64 -9.88
N GLY A 160 20.15 -21.78 -9.04
CA GLY A 160 21.30 -20.87 -9.02
C GLY A 160 22.07 -20.85 -10.35
N GLN A 161 22.30 -22.02 -10.97
CA GLN A 161 22.93 -22.10 -12.28
C GLN A 161 22.03 -21.56 -13.40
N VAL A 162 20.73 -21.80 -13.33
CA VAL A 162 19.75 -21.19 -14.25
C VAL A 162 19.82 -19.66 -14.12
N ALA A 163 19.83 -19.12 -12.90
CA ALA A 163 19.96 -17.69 -12.67
C ALA A 163 21.24 -17.12 -13.30
N HIS A 164 22.38 -17.81 -13.15
CA HIS A 164 23.64 -17.40 -13.78
C HIS A 164 23.57 -17.37 -15.31
N ILE A 165 22.97 -18.40 -15.94
CA ILE A 165 22.80 -18.43 -17.41
C ILE A 165 21.89 -17.30 -17.87
N VAL A 166 20.80 -17.03 -17.15
CA VAL A 166 19.90 -15.91 -17.46
C VAL A 166 20.61 -14.58 -17.31
N ASP A 167 21.45 -14.42 -16.29
CA ASP A 167 22.23 -13.21 -16.06
C ASP A 167 23.19 -12.91 -17.23
N MET A 168 23.86 -13.94 -17.76
CA MET A 168 24.76 -13.82 -18.91
C MET A 168 24.03 -13.61 -20.24
N LYS A 169 22.82 -14.14 -20.39
CA LYS A 169 22.04 -14.10 -21.63
C LYS A 169 20.88 -13.10 -21.60
N LEU A 170 20.79 -12.24 -20.59
CA LEU A 170 19.63 -11.37 -20.36
C LEU A 170 19.29 -10.49 -21.59
N ASP A 171 20.29 -9.90 -22.21
CA ASP A 171 20.12 -9.00 -23.36
C ASP A 171 19.56 -9.72 -24.59
N SER A 172 19.79 -11.03 -24.70
CA SER A 172 19.29 -11.86 -25.81
C SER A 172 17.83 -12.28 -25.63
N ILE A 173 17.22 -12.07 -24.46
CA ILE A 173 15.81 -12.40 -24.21
C ILE A 173 14.94 -11.28 -24.79
N GLN A 174 14.17 -11.62 -25.84
CA GLN A 174 13.22 -10.70 -26.48
C GLN A 174 11.75 -11.07 -26.20
N ASP A 175 11.47 -12.33 -25.80
CA ASP A 175 10.11 -12.79 -25.52
C ASP A 175 9.77 -12.60 -24.03
N ILE A 176 8.81 -11.72 -23.74
CA ILE A 176 8.31 -11.45 -22.38
C ILE A 176 7.73 -12.68 -21.68
N ARG A 177 7.22 -13.66 -22.44
CA ARG A 177 6.77 -14.95 -21.90
C ARG A 177 7.92 -15.73 -21.30
N ILE A 178 9.07 -15.75 -21.98
CA ILE A 178 10.29 -16.43 -21.52
C ILE A 178 10.80 -15.74 -20.26
N LEU A 179 10.93 -14.40 -20.31
CA LEU A 179 11.41 -13.59 -19.20
C LEU A 179 10.53 -13.74 -17.95
N SER A 180 9.21 -13.57 -18.07
CA SER A 180 8.28 -13.63 -16.93
C SER A 180 8.29 -14.98 -16.19
N VAL A 181 8.53 -16.08 -16.90
CA VAL A 181 8.67 -17.42 -16.30
C VAL A 181 10.00 -17.56 -15.59
N LEU A 182 11.09 -17.09 -16.21
CA LEU A 182 12.43 -17.15 -15.62
C LEU A 182 12.49 -16.29 -14.35
N MET A 183 12.01 -15.05 -14.39
CA MET A 183 11.91 -14.14 -13.24
C MET A 183 11.24 -14.83 -12.05
N LEU A 184 10.06 -15.41 -12.26
CA LEU A 184 9.36 -16.18 -11.23
C LEU A 184 10.16 -17.34 -10.66
N SER A 185 10.88 -18.06 -11.52
CA SER A 185 11.56 -19.30 -11.14
C SER A 185 12.84 -19.02 -10.34
N ILE A 186 13.52 -17.90 -10.61
CA ILE A 186 14.80 -17.54 -9.99
C ILE A 186 14.66 -16.54 -8.83
N SER A 187 13.45 -16.08 -8.51
CA SER A 187 13.22 -14.95 -7.59
C SER A 187 13.88 -15.07 -6.22
N GLU A 188 14.13 -16.29 -5.74
CA GLU A 188 14.69 -16.56 -4.41
C GLU A 188 16.22 -16.64 -4.37
N VAL A 189 16.90 -16.66 -5.52
CA VAL A 189 18.36 -16.89 -5.62
C VAL A 189 19.14 -15.77 -6.29
N ILE A 190 18.47 -14.68 -6.68
CA ILE A 190 19.09 -13.57 -7.42
C ILE A 190 19.66 -12.50 -6.50
N THR A 191 20.72 -11.83 -6.97
CA THR A 191 21.27 -10.63 -6.32
C THR A 191 20.41 -9.41 -6.63
N GLU A 192 20.57 -8.36 -5.83
CA GLU A 192 19.94 -7.05 -6.04
C GLU A 192 20.29 -6.44 -7.41
N SER A 193 21.57 -6.44 -7.78
CA SER A 193 22.00 -5.94 -9.09
C SER A 193 21.37 -6.67 -10.27
N PHE A 194 21.21 -8.00 -10.17
CA PHE A 194 20.57 -8.78 -11.23
C PHE A 194 19.06 -8.56 -11.25
N ARG A 195 18.42 -8.49 -10.08
CA ARG A 195 16.99 -8.15 -9.94
C ARG A 195 16.67 -6.84 -10.66
N ASP A 196 17.49 -5.81 -10.48
CA ASP A 196 17.22 -4.49 -11.06
C ASP A 196 17.39 -4.51 -12.59
N ARG A 197 18.39 -5.23 -13.11
CA ARG A 197 18.51 -5.47 -14.56
C ARG A 197 17.32 -6.24 -15.14
N LEU A 198 16.82 -7.26 -14.43
CA LEU A 198 15.62 -8.00 -14.83
C LEU A 198 14.39 -7.10 -14.89
N LEU A 199 14.23 -6.20 -13.92
CA LEU A 199 13.11 -5.26 -13.87
C LEU A 199 13.18 -4.25 -15.01
N HIS A 200 14.35 -3.70 -15.30
CA HIS A 200 14.54 -2.81 -16.44
C HIS A 200 14.26 -3.51 -17.78
N LYS A 201 14.73 -4.75 -17.94
CA LYS A 201 14.43 -5.56 -19.14
C LYS A 201 12.94 -5.87 -19.27
N ALA A 202 12.27 -6.22 -18.16
CA ALA A 202 10.83 -6.44 -18.15
C ALA A 202 10.06 -5.16 -18.47
N GLU A 203 10.52 -4.03 -17.97
CA GLU A 203 9.94 -2.73 -18.27
C GLU A 203 10.00 -2.39 -19.77
N GLN A 204 11.14 -2.62 -20.42
CA GLN A 204 11.33 -2.43 -21.87
C GLN A 204 10.41 -3.35 -22.67
N LEU A 205 10.36 -4.64 -22.34
CA LEU A 205 9.55 -5.62 -23.07
C LEU A 205 8.03 -5.48 -22.84
N LEU A 206 7.61 -4.71 -21.82
CA LEU A 206 6.20 -4.37 -21.58
C LEU A 206 5.75 -3.11 -22.34
N GLU A 207 6.63 -2.45 -23.09
CA GLU A 207 6.29 -1.26 -23.90
C GLU A 207 5.64 -1.58 -25.25
N ASP A 208 5.76 -2.81 -25.75
CA ASP A 208 5.17 -3.20 -27.02
C ASP A 208 3.63 -3.20 -26.94
N GLU A 209 3.01 -2.13 -27.47
CA GLU A 209 1.57 -1.81 -27.37
C GLU A 209 0.62 -2.77 -28.13
N HIS A 210 1.13 -3.85 -28.73
CA HIS A 210 0.39 -4.62 -29.74
C HIS A 210 -0.15 -5.98 -29.26
N GLU A 211 0.24 -6.47 -28.07
CA GLU A 211 -0.23 -7.77 -27.58
C GLU A 211 -0.64 -7.74 -26.09
N VAL A 212 -1.86 -8.22 -25.80
CA VAL A 212 -2.39 -8.24 -24.42
C VAL A 212 -1.71 -9.33 -23.59
N HIS A 213 -0.71 -8.94 -22.81
CA HIS A 213 0.16 -9.82 -22.03
C HIS A 213 -0.37 -10.17 -20.62
N PHE A 214 -1.69 -10.38 -20.45
CA PHE A 214 -2.35 -10.54 -19.14
C PHE A 214 -1.63 -11.55 -18.19
N ASN A 215 -1.36 -12.76 -18.69
CA ASN A 215 -0.73 -13.80 -17.88
C ASN A 215 0.72 -13.47 -17.51
N TYR A 216 1.42 -12.70 -18.33
CA TYR A 216 2.83 -12.35 -18.11
C TYR A 216 2.93 -11.22 -17.10
N ALA A 217 2.08 -10.18 -17.23
CA ALA A 217 1.94 -9.13 -16.22
C ALA A 217 1.62 -9.72 -14.82
N ARG A 218 0.72 -10.72 -14.75
CA ARG A 218 0.41 -11.41 -13.49
C ARG A 218 1.63 -12.12 -12.89
N ARG A 219 2.46 -12.77 -13.72
CA ARG A 219 3.69 -13.44 -13.26
C ARG A 219 4.74 -12.44 -12.78
N ILE A 220 4.86 -11.29 -13.45
CA ILE A 220 5.77 -10.21 -13.05
C ILE A 220 5.33 -9.59 -11.72
N LEU A 221 4.03 -9.41 -11.49
CA LEU A 221 3.54 -9.01 -10.16
C LEU A 221 3.88 -10.03 -9.07
N GLN A 222 3.74 -11.32 -9.36
CA GLN A 222 4.12 -12.39 -8.43
C GLN A 222 5.65 -12.39 -8.18
N PHE A 223 6.46 -12.08 -9.21
CA PHE A 223 7.90 -11.90 -9.03
C PHE A 223 8.19 -10.76 -8.05
N LEU A 224 7.58 -9.59 -8.25
CA LEU A 224 7.72 -8.43 -7.35
C LEU A 224 7.33 -8.79 -5.91
N GLN A 225 6.27 -9.59 -5.74
CA GLN A 225 5.85 -10.09 -4.44
C GLN A 225 6.92 -10.99 -3.79
N ASN A 226 7.51 -11.90 -4.55
CA ASN A 226 8.54 -12.82 -4.05
C ASN A 226 9.80 -12.07 -3.61
N VAL A 227 10.25 -11.08 -4.39
CA VAL A 227 11.40 -10.24 -4.04
C VAL A 227 11.06 -9.14 -3.03
N LYS A 228 9.78 -9.00 -2.65
CA LYS A 228 9.26 -7.99 -1.72
C LYS A 228 9.60 -6.54 -2.09
N LEU A 229 9.72 -6.25 -3.39
CA LEU A 229 10.11 -4.94 -3.90
C LEU A 229 8.92 -4.22 -4.52
N ARG A 230 8.80 -2.91 -4.22
CA ARG A 230 7.84 -2.01 -4.86
C ARG A 230 8.54 -1.27 -6.00
N TYR A 231 8.40 -1.77 -7.22
CA TYR A 231 8.94 -1.12 -8.41
C TYR A 231 7.82 -0.48 -9.22
N HIS A 232 7.57 0.82 -8.96
CA HIS A 232 6.42 1.57 -9.49
C HIS A 232 6.26 1.50 -11.02
N PRO A 233 7.30 1.67 -11.85
CA PRO A 233 7.15 1.68 -13.31
C PRO A 233 6.54 0.38 -13.87
N VAL A 234 7.04 -0.78 -13.43
CA VAL A 234 6.51 -2.09 -13.84
C VAL A 234 5.11 -2.35 -13.25
N LEU A 235 4.84 -1.89 -12.02
CA LEU A 235 3.51 -2.00 -11.41
C LEU A 235 2.45 -1.25 -12.22
N GLU A 236 2.74 -0.03 -12.65
CA GLU A 236 1.84 0.79 -13.47
C GLU A 236 1.61 0.18 -14.85
N LYS A 237 2.68 -0.29 -15.53
CA LYS A 237 2.56 -1.02 -16.81
C LYS A 237 1.70 -2.28 -16.67
N CYS A 238 1.90 -3.07 -15.61
CA CYS A 238 1.06 -4.23 -15.33
C CYS A 238 -0.40 -3.83 -15.08
N ASN A 239 -0.65 -2.76 -14.31
CA ASN A 239 -2.00 -2.26 -14.05
C ASN A 239 -2.71 -1.85 -15.35
N ARG A 240 -2.02 -1.14 -16.26
CA ARG A 240 -2.56 -0.77 -17.58
C ARG A 240 -3.00 -2.00 -18.38
N ILE A 241 -2.17 -3.04 -18.45
CA ILE A 241 -2.52 -4.31 -19.12
C ILE A 241 -3.78 -4.94 -18.50
N PHE A 242 -3.94 -4.90 -17.18
CA PHE A 242 -5.15 -5.43 -16.53
C PHE A 242 -6.40 -4.59 -16.82
N LEU A 243 -6.25 -3.26 -16.94
CA LEU A 243 -7.34 -2.37 -17.33
C LEU A 243 -7.80 -2.64 -18.77
N GLU A 244 -6.86 -2.83 -19.69
CA GLU A 244 -7.15 -3.20 -21.09
C GLU A 244 -7.80 -4.60 -21.20
N SER A 245 -7.41 -5.52 -20.32
CA SER A 245 -7.95 -6.89 -20.25
C SER A 245 -9.26 -7.01 -19.47
N ALA A 246 -9.93 -5.90 -19.13
CA ALA A 246 -11.05 -5.87 -18.19
C ALA A 246 -12.21 -6.82 -18.56
N SER A 247 -12.47 -7.04 -19.84
CA SER A 247 -13.52 -7.94 -20.36
C SER A 247 -13.27 -9.42 -20.01
N HIS A 248 -12.02 -9.80 -19.75
CA HIS A 248 -11.61 -11.19 -19.48
C HIS A 248 -11.34 -11.46 -18.00
N LEU A 249 -11.52 -10.46 -17.13
CA LEU A 249 -11.24 -10.60 -15.69
C LEU A 249 -12.35 -11.40 -15.00
N ASP A 250 -12.03 -12.62 -14.57
CA ASP A 250 -12.87 -13.38 -13.67
C ASP A 250 -12.63 -13.00 -12.19
N ILE A 251 -13.53 -13.42 -11.30
CA ILE A 251 -13.44 -13.13 -9.87
C ILE A 251 -12.15 -13.70 -9.24
N HIS A 252 -11.65 -14.83 -9.73
CA HIS A 252 -10.41 -15.43 -9.24
C HIS A 252 -9.20 -14.55 -9.58
N SER A 253 -9.12 -14.07 -10.82
CA SER A 253 -8.06 -13.16 -11.26
C SER A 253 -8.12 -11.85 -10.52
N ILE A 254 -9.32 -11.26 -10.35
CA ILE A 254 -9.51 -10.01 -9.62
C ILE A 254 -9.07 -10.15 -8.16
N SER A 255 -9.55 -11.19 -7.47
CA SER A 255 -9.19 -11.42 -6.07
C SER A 255 -7.69 -11.66 -5.90
N HIS A 256 -7.06 -12.33 -6.86
CA HIS A 256 -5.63 -12.57 -6.82
C HIS A 256 -4.82 -11.30 -7.06
N ILE A 257 -5.19 -10.48 -8.06
CA ILE A 257 -4.54 -9.17 -8.31
C ILE A 257 -4.67 -8.26 -7.08
N PHE A 258 -5.86 -8.16 -6.47
CA PHE A 258 -6.02 -7.41 -5.21
C PHE A 258 -5.15 -7.96 -4.08
N GLY A 259 -4.99 -9.27 -4.00
CA GLY A 259 -4.08 -9.92 -3.05
C GLY A 259 -2.62 -9.54 -3.26
N LEU A 260 -2.17 -9.44 -4.52
CA LEU A 260 -0.82 -9.00 -4.90
C LEU A 260 -0.61 -7.51 -4.60
N TYR A 261 -1.56 -6.67 -5.02
CA TYR A 261 -1.55 -5.23 -4.77
C TYR A 261 -1.49 -4.89 -3.27
N GLU A 262 -2.30 -5.57 -2.44
CA GLU A 262 -2.25 -5.36 -0.99
C GLU A 262 -0.87 -5.69 -0.39
N GLN A 263 -0.19 -6.73 -0.87
CA GLN A 263 1.13 -7.12 -0.35
C GLN A 263 2.23 -6.18 -0.83
N LEU A 264 2.11 -5.67 -2.05
CA LEU A 264 3.03 -4.69 -2.63
C LEU A 264 2.73 -3.27 -2.17
N GLY A 265 1.66 -3.04 -1.40
CA GLY A 265 1.25 -1.68 -1.00
C GLY A 265 0.84 -0.80 -2.18
N PHE A 266 0.45 -1.40 -3.30
CA PHE A 266 -0.03 -0.71 -4.50
C PHE A 266 -1.56 -0.58 -4.44
N ASP A 267 -2.08 0.58 -4.82
CA ASP A 267 -3.51 0.81 -4.92
C ASP A 267 -3.81 1.66 -6.16
N ASN A 268 -4.87 1.32 -6.89
CA ASN A 268 -5.28 2.03 -8.09
C ASN A 268 -6.82 2.16 -8.13
N ALA A 269 -7.30 3.40 -8.15
CA ALA A 269 -8.71 3.73 -8.10
C ALA A 269 -9.44 3.34 -9.40
N GLU A 270 -8.77 3.44 -10.55
CA GLU A 270 -9.35 3.06 -11.85
C GLU A 270 -9.63 1.56 -11.92
N PHE A 271 -8.66 0.73 -11.52
CA PHE A 271 -8.84 -0.72 -11.41
C PHE A 271 -9.97 -1.08 -10.43
N ARG A 272 -10.04 -0.42 -9.27
CA ARG A 272 -11.18 -0.58 -8.35
C ARG A 272 -12.52 -0.20 -8.97
N LEU A 273 -12.58 0.87 -9.77
CA LEU A 273 -13.81 1.29 -10.43
C LEU A 273 -14.31 0.24 -11.42
N ILE A 274 -13.43 -0.27 -12.30
CA ILE A 274 -13.76 -1.30 -13.29
C ILE A 274 -14.22 -2.59 -12.61
N THR A 275 -13.42 -3.09 -11.65
CA THR A 275 -13.75 -4.31 -10.90
C THR A 275 -15.07 -4.17 -10.12
N LYS A 276 -15.35 -3.00 -9.52
CA LYS A 276 -16.65 -2.72 -8.89
C LYS A 276 -17.80 -2.87 -9.88
N GLN A 277 -17.68 -2.30 -11.08
CA GLN A 277 -18.72 -2.36 -12.10
C GLN A 277 -18.95 -3.79 -12.58
N LEU A 278 -17.87 -4.56 -12.77
CA LEU A 278 -17.95 -5.95 -13.22
C LEU A 278 -18.58 -6.85 -12.15
N LEU A 279 -18.05 -6.81 -10.93
CA LEU A 279 -18.51 -7.65 -9.82
C LEU A 279 -19.90 -7.25 -9.30
N SER A 280 -20.31 -6.00 -9.46
CA SER A 280 -21.66 -5.58 -9.05
C SER A 280 -22.76 -6.15 -9.94
N LYS A 281 -22.44 -6.55 -11.18
CA LYS A 281 -23.41 -7.17 -12.11
C LYS A 281 -23.64 -8.65 -11.83
N THR A 282 -22.66 -9.34 -11.26
CA THR A 282 -22.64 -10.80 -11.07
C THR A 282 -22.79 -11.23 -9.62
N ILE A 283 -23.22 -10.35 -8.72
CA ILE A 283 -23.31 -10.64 -7.27
C ILE A 283 -24.14 -11.90 -6.99
N ASP A 284 -25.18 -12.13 -7.78
CA ASP A 284 -26.16 -13.20 -7.58
C ASP A 284 -25.74 -14.54 -8.17
N ASP A 285 -24.61 -14.57 -8.91
CA ASP A 285 -24.19 -15.77 -9.62
C ASP A 285 -23.30 -16.69 -8.76
N TYR A 286 -22.94 -16.27 -7.54
CA TYR A 286 -21.95 -16.95 -6.70
C TYR A 286 -22.58 -17.57 -5.45
N TYR A 287 -22.84 -18.88 -5.53
CA TYR A 287 -23.43 -19.67 -4.44
C TYR A 287 -22.43 -20.59 -3.74
N ASP A 288 -21.21 -20.72 -4.25
CA ASP A 288 -20.17 -21.55 -3.60
C ASP A 288 -19.35 -20.73 -2.58
N PRO A 289 -19.04 -21.28 -1.39
CA PRO A 289 -18.33 -20.56 -0.33
C PRO A 289 -16.97 -19.98 -0.75
N GLU A 290 -16.25 -20.67 -1.65
CA GLU A 290 -14.92 -20.24 -2.10
C GLU A 290 -14.97 -18.98 -2.96
N THR A 291 -15.81 -18.99 -3.99
CA THR A 291 -15.95 -17.86 -4.91
C THR A 291 -16.65 -16.70 -4.24
N PHE A 292 -17.65 -16.97 -3.37
CA PHE A 292 -18.28 -15.94 -2.55
C PHE A 292 -17.26 -15.23 -1.64
N THR A 293 -16.34 -15.97 -1.01
CA THR A 293 -15.30 -15.35 -0.15
C THR A 293 -14.41 -14.40 -0.96
N LYS A 294 -14.04 -14.78 -2.19
CA LYS A 294 -13.25 -13.95 -3.12
C LYS A 294 -14.03 -12.71 -3.56
N LEU A 295 -15.33 -12.84 -3.82
CA LEU A 295 -16.25 -11.72 -4.11
C LEU A 295 -16.33 -10.77 -2.91
N PHE A 296 -16.57 -11.30 -1.71
CA PHE A 296 -16.68 -10.53 -0.49
C PHE A 296 -15.41 -9.71 -0.24
N PHE A 297 -14.23 -10.34 -0.36
CA PHE A 297 -12.93 -9.69 -0.22
C PHE A 297 -12.71 -8.55 -1.23
N SER A 298 -13.07 -8.78 -2.50
CA SER A 298 -12.80 -7.84 -3.59
C SER A 298 -13.80 -6.68 -3.63
N LEU A 299 -15.10 -6.97 -3.57
CA LEU A 299 -16.17 -5.98 -3.71
C LEU A 299 -16.55 -5.30 -2.38
N GLY A 300 -16.46 -6.02 -1.25
CA GLY A 300 -16.92 -5.54 0.06
C GLY A 300 -16.36 -4.16 0.46
N PRO A 301 -15.03 -3.93 0.40
CA PRO A 301 -14.42 -2.65 0.77
C PRO A 301 -14.88 -1.45 -0.06
N MET A 302 -15.31 -1.66 -1.31
CA MET A 302 -15.75 -0.61 -2.24
C MET A 302 -17.27 -0.58 -2.46
N ALA A 303 -18.01 -1.49 -1.83
CA ALA A 303 -19.46 -1.59 -1.93
C ALA A 303 -20.16 -0.41 -1.24
N GLY A 304 -21.19 0.13 -1.93
CA GLY A 304 -22.14 1.07 -1.32
C GLY A 304 -23.09 0.36 -0.34
N SER A 305 -23.89 1.13 0.41
CA SER A 305 -24.69 0.61 1.53
C SER A 305 -25.57 -0.61 1.16
N LYS A 306 -26.35 -0.50 0.08
CA LYS A 306 -27.27 -1.57 -0.37
C LYS A 306 -26.54 -2.86 -0.75
N VAL A 307 -25.45 -2.75 -1.52
CA VAL A 307 -24.64 -3.92 -1.94
C VAL A 307 -23.94 -4.54 -0.74
N ARG A 308 -23.43 -3.70 0.17
CA ARG A 308 -22.77 -4.14 1.40
C ARG A 308 -23.71 -4.95 2.30
N GLU A 309 -24.93 -4.48 2.49
CA GLU A 309 -25.94 -5.18 3.27
C GLU A 309 -26.26 -6.55 2.66
N ARG A 310 -26.44 -6.61 1.34
CA ARG A 310 -26.66 -7.86 0.60
C ARG A 310 -25.53 -8.86 0.82
N LEU A 311 -24.27 -8.43 0.66
CA LEU A 311 -23.10 -9.28 0.91
C LEU A 311 -23.06 -9.82 2.35
N LEU A 312 -23.43 -8.99 3.34
CA LEU A 312 -23.46 -9.43 4.74
C LEU A 312 -24.56 -10.47 5.00
N VAL A 313 -25.74 -10.31 4.41
CA VAL A 313 -26.83 -11.28 4.53
C VAL A 313 -26.44 -12.61 3.89
N THR A 314 -25.84 -12.60 2.69
CA THR A 314 -25.36 -13.83 2.06
C THR A 314 -24.26 -14.50 2.89
N ALA A 315 -23.30 -13.73 3.42
CA ALA A 315 -22.25 -14.26 4.29
C ALA A 315 -22.78 -14.91 5.58
N VAL A 316 -23.87 -14.37 6.14
CA VAL A 316 -24.56 -14.98 7.30
C VAL A 316 -25.15 -16.34 6.94
N ASN A 317 -25.82 -16.42 5.79
CA ASN A 317 -26.49 -17.65 5.36
C ASN A 317 -25.49 -18.78 5.08
N MET A 318 -24.32 -18.45 4.51
CA MET A 318 -23.26 -19.41 4.18
C MET A 318 -22.27 -19.64 5.31
N ALA A 319 -22.46 -19.01 6.47
CA ALA A 319 -21.45 -18.94 7.52
C ALA A 319 -20.93 -20.30 8.00
N GLU A 320 -21.81 -21.31 8.02
CA GLU A 320 -21.49 -22.65 8.52
C GLU A 320 -20.68 -23.49 7.51
N GLU A 321 -20.66 -23.09 6.24
CA GLU A 321 -19.94 -23.79 5.16
C GLU A 321 -18.50 -23.29 5.00
N PHE A 322 -18.13 -22.18 5.66
CA PHE A 322 -16.79 -21.60 5.53
C PHE A 322 -15.72 -22.44 6.21
N SER A 323 -14.65 -22.71 5.47
CA SER A 323 -13.39 -23.22 6.00
C SER A 323 -12.67 -22.19 6.90
N SER A 324 -11.71 -22.67 7.70
CA SER A 324 -10.87 -21.83 8.56
C SER A 324 -10.20 -20.66 7.81
N HIS A 325 -9.70 -20.91 6.59
CA HIS A 325 -9.07 -19.86 5.78
C HIS A 325 -10.09 -18.80 5.32
N GLN A 326 -11.29 -19.24 4.92
CA GLN A 326 -12.35 -18.34 4.47
C GLN A 326 -12.85 -17.45 5.61
N VAL A 327 -13.03 -18.00 6.82
CA VAL A 327 -13.39 -17.20 8.02
C VAL A 327 -12.37 -16.09 8.27
N LEU A 328 -11.07 -16.39 8.21
CA LEU A 328 -10.02 -15.39 8.38
C LEU A 328 -10.11 -14.29 7.32
N MET A 329 -10.42 -14.65 6.07
CA MET A 329 -10.56 -13.71 4.95
C MET A 329 -11.81 -12.83 5.08
N ILE A 330 -12.95 -13.38 5.50
CA ILE A 330 -14.18 -12.63 5.79
C ILE A 330 -13.93 -11.63 6.93
N LEU A 331 -13.35 -12.06 8.06
CA LEU A 331 -13.05 -11.18 9.19
C LEU A 331 -12.04 -10.08 8.82
N LYS A 332 -11.00 -10.41 8.05
CA LYS A 332 -10.05 -9.43 7.49
C LYS A 332 -10.79 -8.36 6.66
N THR A 333 -11.74 -8.79 5.84
CA THR A 333 -12.50 -7.91 4.94
C THR A 333 -13.49 -7.05 5.71
N MET A 334 -14.23 -7.61 6.67
CA MET A 334 -15.11 -6.86 7.57
C MET A 334 -14.35 -5.75 8.30
N ARG A 335 -13.10 -6.01 8.73
CA ARG A 335 -12.23 -5.00 9.33
C ARG A 335 -11.92 -3.87 8.36
N LYS A 336 -11.57 -4.18 7.11
CA LYS A 336 -11.34 -3.15 6.05
C LYS A 336 -12.60 -2.33 5.78
N MET A 337 -13.76 -2.96 5.78
CA MET A 337 -15.07 -2.32 5.61
C MET A 337 -15.52 -1.50 6.84
N LYS A 338 -14.80 -1.59 7.96
CA LYS A 338 -15.21 -1.06 9.27
C LYS A 338 -16.61 -1.51 9.69
N CYS A 339 -17.01 -2.73 9.30
CA CYS A 339 -18.35 -3.25 9.51
C CYS A 339 -18.43 -4.14 10.76
N LYS A 340 -19.38 -3.84 11.67
CA LYS A 340 -19.58 -4.57 12.93
C LYS A 340 -20.91 -5.34 12.93
N ASN A 341 -21.13 -6.19 11.93
CA ASN A 341 -22.34 -7.00 11.87
C ASN A 341 -22.32 -8.06 13.00
N SER A 342 -23.15 -7.87 14.03
CA SER A 342 -23.17 -8.71 15.22
C SER A 342 -23.61 -10.15 14.94
N HIS A 343 -24.54 -10.34 14.00
CA HIS A 343 -25.06 -11.65 13.66
C HIS A 343 -24.01 -12.51 12.93
N LEU A 344 -23.34 -11.92 11.93
CA LEU A 344 -22.23 -12.56 11.23
C LEU A 344 -21.08 -12.89 12.20
N LEU A 345 -20.73 -11.95 13.10
CA LEU A 345 -19.70 -12.20 14.11
C LEU A 345 -20.03 -13.36 15.05
N LYS A 346 -21.29 -13.51 15.47
CA LYS A 346 -21.74 -14.65 16.30
C LYS A 346 -21.61 -15.98 15.56
N LYS A 347 -22.02 -16.03 14.28
CA LYS A 347 -21.87 -17.22 13.43
C LYS A 347 -20.39 -17.54 13.15
N MET A 348 -19.55 -16.54 12.88
CA MET A 348 -18.11 -16.76 12.74
C MET A 348 -17.50 -17.29 14.03
N ALA A 349 -17.88 -16.76 15.20
CA ALA A 349 -17.40 -17.23 16.49
C ALA A 349 -17.74 -18.71 16.74
N SER A 350 -18.95 -19.16 16.39
CA SER A 350 -19.34 -20.57 16.53
C SER A 350 -18.53 -21.51 15.64
N VAL A 351 -18.20 -21.09 14.41
CA VAL A 351 -17.29 -21.84 13.52
C VAL A 351 -15.86 -21.88 14.09
N LEU A 352 -15.39 -20.76 14.63
CA LEU A 352 -14.06 -20.68 15.23
C LEU A 352 -13.91 -21.58 16.44
N HIS A 353 -14.92 -21.67 17.32
CA HIS A 353 -14.89 -22.58 18.47
C HIS A 353 -14.59 -24.04 18.08
N LYS A 354 -15.11 -24.50 16.93
CA LYS A 354 -14.93 -25.86 16.41
C LYS A 354 -13.52 -26.13 15.85
N HIS A 355 -12.86 -25.12 15.29
CA HIS A 355 -11.64 -25.30 14.50
C HIS A 355 -10.44 -24.47 14.99
N LEU A 356 -10.54 -23.81 16.14
CA LEU A 356 -9.50 -22.88 16.62
C LEU A 356 -8.12 -23.54 16.78
N ASP A 357 -8.09 -24.81 17.17
CA ASP A 357 -6.85 -25.55 17.43
C ASP A 357 -6.09 -25.91 16.14
N SER A 358 -6.72 -25.77 14.97
CA SER A 358 -6.09 -26.00 13.65
C SER A 358 -5.26 -24.81 13.14
N TYR A 359 -5.35 -23.64 13.78
CA TYR A 359 -4.70 -22.43 13.31
C TYR A 359 -3.25 -22.31 13.80
N HIS A 360 -2.37 -21.86 12.91
CA HIS A 360 -1.00 -21.52 13.28
C HIS A 360 -0.91 -20.18 14.04
N VAL A 361 0.18 -19.97 14.78
CA VAL A 361 0.41 -18.79 15.65
C VAL A 361 0.11 -17.46 14.95
N LEU A 362 0.66 -17.24 13.75
CA LEU A 362 0.44 -16.00 13.00
C LEU A 362 -1.02 -15.78 12.59
N GLN A 363 -1.76 -16.86 12.35
CA GLN A 363 -3.19 -16.78 12.04
C GLN A 363 -3.99 -16.47 13.30
N LEU A 364 -3.67 -17.07 14.45
CA LEU A 364 -4.28 -16.78 15.74
C LEU A 364 -4.07 -15.31 16.16
N VAL A 365 -2.86 -14.79 15.98
CA VAL A 365 -2.53 -13.37 16.20
C VAL A 365 -3.42 -12.46 15.33
N LYS A 366 -3.51 -12.73 14.02
CA LYS A 366 -4.33 -11.95 13.08
C LYS A 366 -5.81 -12.03 13.44
N LEU A 367 -6.31 -13.22 13.70
CA LEU A 367 -7.69 -13.50 14.05
C LEU A 367 -8.10 -12.76 15.33
N THR A 368 -7.28 -12.85 16.37
CA THR A 368 -7.54 -12.14 17.63
C THR A 368 -7.57 -10.63 17.42
N GLN A 369 -6.61 -10.08 16.66
CA GLN A 369 -6.62 -8.66 16.30
C GLN A 369 -7.90 -8.25 15.55
N TYR A 370 -8.38 -9.08 14.61
CA TYR A 370 -9.61 -8.78 13.87
C TYR A 370 -10.83 -8.79 14.79
N LEU A 371 -10.98 -9.82 15.64
CA LEU A 371 -12.11 -9.94 16.56
C LEU A 371 -12.19 -8.80 17.56
N VAL A 372 -11.04 -8.36 18.12
CA VAL A 372 -10.99 -7.22 19.04
C VAL A 372 -11.41 -5.93 18.33
N VAL A 373 -10.84 -5.64 17.15
CA VAL A 373 -11.15 -4.41 16.38
C VAL A 373 -12.62 -4.39 15.95
N LEU A 374 -13.18 -5.55 15.59
CA LEU A 374 -14.58 -5.72 15.23
C LEU A 374 -15.54 -5.72 16.43
N ARG A 375 -15.01 -5.69 17.66
CA ARG A 375 -15.77 -5.74 18.93
C ARG A 375 -16.65 -6.98 19.05
N CYS A 376 -16.09 -8.15 18.77
CA CYS A 376 -16.74 -9.42 19.09
C CYS A 376 -17.06 -9.50 20.59
N GLN A 377 -18.21 -10.07 20.96
CA GLN A 377 -18.69 -10.14 22.34
C GLN A 377 -18.51 -11.52 22.99
N ASP A 378 -17.87 -12.47 22.30
CA ASP A 378 -17.69 -13.84 22.77
C ASP A 378 -16.47 -13.94 23.71
N LEU A 379 -16.73 -13.89 25.02
CA LEU A 379 -15.70 -13.97 26.06
C LEU A 379 -15.06 -15.36 26.16
N GLU A 380 -15.81 -16.43 25.87
CA GLU A 380 -15.31 -17.80 25.90
C GLU A 380 -14.28 -18.01 24.78
N LEU A 381 -14.57 -17.47 23.58
CA LEU A 381 -13.63 -17.50 22.46
C LEU A 381 -12.33 -16.76 22.80
N PHE A 382 -12.43 -15.58 23.42
CA PHE A 382 -11.24 -14.84 23.88
C PHE A 382 -10.47 -15.58 24.97
N ALA A 383 -11.14 -16.29 25.87
CA ALA A 383 -10.48 -17.14 26.86
C ALA A 383 -9.71 -18.30 26.19
N LYS A 384 -10.32 -18.99 25.22
CA LYS A 384 -9.65 -20.05 24.45
C LYS A 384 -8.45 -19.50 23.64
N LEU A 385 -8.62 -18.35 22.98
CA LEU A 385 -7.53 -17.66 22.28
C LEU A 385 -6.39 -17.29 23.20
N LYS A 386 -6.69 -16.74 24.39
CA LYS A 386 -5.70 -16.43 25.42
C LYS A 386 -4.89 -17.67 25.79
N MET A 387 -5.57 -18.79 26.07
CA MET A 387 -4.91 -20.05 26.44
C MET A 387 -3.95 -20.55 25.36
N LEU A 388 -4.40 -20.58 24.10
CA LEU A 388 -3.56 -21.01 22.97
C LEU A 388 -2.35 -20.07 22.78
N LEU A 389 -2.57 -18.75 22.79
CA LEU A 389 -1.51 -17.76 22.63
C LEU A 389 -0.47 -17.84 23.76
N LEU A 390 -0.89 -18.05 25.01
CA LEU A 390 0.02 -18.26 26.13
C LEU A 390 0.80 -19.58 26.01
N GLY A 391 0.16 -20.65 25.50
CA GLY A 391 0.83 -21.90 25.18
C GLY A 391 1.98 -21.69 24.18
N TYR A 392 1.70 -21.00 23.08
CA TYR A 392 2.72 -20.68 22.07
C TYR A 392 3.80 -19.74 22.59
N LEU A 393 3.46 -18.75 23.45
CA LEU A 393 4.43 -17.85 24.06
C LEU A 393 5.45 -18.60 24.93
N LYS A 394 5.00 -19.64 25.65
CA LYS A 394 5.90 -20.49 26.47
C LYS A 394 6.93 -21.22 25.61
N SER A 395 6.50 -21.79 24.48
CA SER A 395 7.35 -22.53 23.55
C SER A 395 8.13 -21.65 22.57
N SER A 396 7.73 -20.39 22.37
CA SER A 396 8.34 -19.51 21.38
C SER A 396 9.78 -19.15 21.74
N VAL A 397 10.65 -19.28 20.75
CA VAL A 397 12.04 -18.80 20.75
C VAL A 397 12.25 -17.67 19.75
N ILE A 398 11.25 -17.36 18.91
CA ILE A 398 11.34 -16.39 17.82
C ILE A 398 10.91 -15.02 18.35
N PRO A 399 11.79 -13.99 18.36
CA PRO A 399 11.45 -12.66 18.88
C PRO A 399 10.23 -12.01 18.22
N ALA A 400 10.06 -12.22 16.90
CA ALA A 400 8.93 -11.68 16.14
C ALA A 400 7.58 -12.26 16.61
N ASP A 401 7.51 -13.57 16.82
CA ASP A 401 6.30 -14.25 17.30
C ASP A 401 5.99 -13.83 18.74
N THR A 402 7.01 -13.77 19.59
CA THR A 402 6.88 -13.31 20.98
C THR A 402 6.32 -11.89 21.05
N ALA A 403 6.88 -10.96 20.28
CA ALA A 403 6.39 -9.58 20.22
C ALA A 403 4.95 -9.48 19.67
N ALA A 404 4.63 -10.27 18.63
CA ALA A 404 3.29 -10.29 18.04
C ALA A 404 2.23 -10.84 19.00
N ILE A 405 2.56 -11.91 19.75
CA ILE A 405 1.69 -12.50 20.76
C ILE A 405 1.46 -11.50 21.90
N ILE A 406 2.53 -10.92 22.47
CA ILE A 406 2.43 -9.94 23.57
C ILE A 406 1.53 -8.76 23.18
N ARG A 407 1.74 -8.20 21.99
CA ARG A 407 0.91 -7.10 21.47
C ARG A 407 -0.58 -7.46 21.42
N VAL A 408 -0.91 -8.67 20.97
CA VAL A 408 -2.30 -9.12 20.85
C VAL A 408 -2.91 -9.48 22.21
N LEU A 409 -2.14 -10.06 23.14
CA LEU A 409 -2.60 -10.30 24.51
C LEU A 409 -2.96 -8.98 25.21
N ALA A 410 -2.21 -7.91 24.97
CA ALA A 410 -2.55 -6.58 25.46
C ALA A 410 -3.82 -5.97 24.84
N MET A 411 -4.31 -6.51 23.72
CA MET A 411 -5.57 -6.10 23.10
C MET A 411 -6.79 -6.80 23.71
N LEU A 412 -6.61 -7.93 24.41
CA LEU A 412 -7.72 -8.70 24.96
C LEU A 412 -8.39 -7.98 26.15
N PRO A 413 -9.72 -8.10 26.30
CA PRO A 413 -10.42 -7.57 27.47
C PRO A 413 -9.99 -8.33 28.74
N SER A 414 -9.89 -7.61 29.87
CA SER A 414 -9.62 -8.18 31.21
C SER A 414 -8.38 -9.10 31.27
N PHE A 415 -7.22 -8.59 30.87
CA PHE A 415 -5.96 -9.34 30.90
C PHE A 415 -5.10 -8.98 32.13
N GLN A 416 -4.80 -9.97 32.97
CA GLN A 416 -3.78 -9.86 34.02
C GLN A 416 -2.44 -10.34 33.44
N VAL A 417 -1.38 -9.52 33.56
CA VAL A 417 -0.06 -9.93 33.06
C VAL A 417 0.58 -10.90 34.04
N GLU A 418 0.91 -12.07 33.54
CA GLU A 418 1.63 -13.11 34.27
C GLU A 418 3.14 -12.83 34.24
N GLU A 419 3.85 -13.13 35.32
CA GLU A 419 5.31 -12.95 35.41
C GLU A 419 6.07 -13.67 34.27
N MET A 420 5.54 -14.81 33.82
CA MET A 420 6.05 -15.56 32.65
C MET A 420 6.18 -14.69 31.39
N ILE A 421 5.23 -13.77 31.15
CA ILE A 421 5.22 -12.89 29.98
C ILE A 421 6.35 -11.87 30.08
N ILE A 422 6.56 -11.32 31.28
CA ILE A 422 7.64 -10.37 31.59
C ILE A 422 9.00 -11.05 31.36
N ASN A 423 9.17 -12.25 31.91
CA ASN A 423 10.41 -13.02 31.79
C ASN A 423 10.70 -13.42 30.34
N LYS A 424 9.68 -13.82 29.57
CA LYS A 424 9.83 -14.11 28.14
C LYS A 424 10.15 -12.87 27.31
N ALA A 425 9.49 -11.74 27.58
CA ALA A 425 9.82 -10.48 26.93
C ALA A 425 11.29 -10.10 27.21
N ALA A 426 11.71 -10.12 28.48
CA ALA A 426 13.05 -9.77 28.93
C ALA A 426 14.16 -10.62 28.29
N ALA A 427 13.87 -11.88 27.99
CA ALA A 427 14.79 -12.82 27.34
C ALA A 427 14.99 -12.51 25.85
N VAL A 428 13.95 -12.06 25.14
CA VAL A 428 14.04 -11.80 23.68
C VAL A 428 14.48 -10.37 23.33
N LEU A 429 14.37 -9.40 24.27
CA LEU A 429 14.67 -7.98 24.01
C LEU A 429 15.99 -7.72 23.25
N PRO A 430 17.14 -8.33 23.60
CA PRO A 430 18.41 -8.03 22.93
C PRO A 430 18.44 -8.46 21.45
N GLN A 431 17.56 -9.38 21.05
CA GLN A 431 17.47 -9.92 19.69
C GLN A 431 16.37 -9.24 18.86
N CYS A 432 15.59 -8.35 19.47
CA CYS A 432 14.47 -7.68 18.82
C CYS A 432 14.94 -6.59 17.84
N ARG A 433 14.22 -6.47 16.71
CA ARG A 433 14.24 -5.27 15.86
C ARG A 433 13.47 -4.13 16.51
N LEU A 434 13.66 -2.89 16.08
CA LEU A 434 12.98 -1.70 16.62
C LEU A 434 11.45 -1.86 16.63
N HIS A 435 10.88 -2.41 15.55
CA HIS A 435 9.44 -2.71 15.48
C HIS A 435 8.97 -3.69 16.57
N HIS A 436 9.76 -4.72 16.87
CA HIS A 436 9.41 -5.70 17.91
C HIS A 436 9.50 -5.06 19.30
N LEU A 437 10.53 -4.24 19.56
CA LEU A 437 10.66 -3.47 20.79
C LEU A 437 9.45 -2.56 21.00
N ASN A 438 9.04 -1.82 19.97
CA ASN A 438 7.88 -0.94 20.03
C ASN A 438 6.56 -1.69 20.29
N CYS A 439 6.37 -2.86 19.67
CA CYS A 439 5.21 -3.72 19.95
C CYS A 439 5.14 -4.14 21.42
N ILE A 440 6.29 -4.50 21.99
CA ILE A 440 6.40 -4.90 23.40
C ILE A 440 6.15 -3.68 24.30
N ALA A 441 6.83 -2.55 24.05
CA ALA A 441 6.68 -1.33 24.84
C ALA A 441 5.21 -0.86 24.88
N THR A 442 4.55 -0.80 23.72
CA THR A 442 3.13 -0.39 23.62
C THR A 442 2.22 -1.31 24.45
N ALA A 443 2.48 -2.61 24.45
CA ALA A 443 1.71 -3.58 25.24
C ALA A 443 1.89 -3.34 26.75
N PHE A 444 3.13 -3.12 27.19
CA PHE A 444 3.45 -2.88 28.59
C PHE A 444 2.93 -1.54 29.12
N VAL A 445 3.06 -0.46 28.34
CA VAL A 445 2.48 0.85 28.68
C VAL A 445 0.97 0.72 28.86
N LYS A 446 0.29 0.02 27.95
CA LYS A 446 -1.16 -0.21 28.06
C LYS A 446 -1.53 -0.99 29.32
N TRP A 447 -0.79 -2.04 29.67
CA TRP A 447 -1.04 -2.81 30.89
C TRP A 447 -0.78 -1.99 32.17
N HIS A 448 0.25 -1.14 32.17
CA HIS A 448 0.55 -0.26 33.29
C HIS A 448 -0.62 0.71 33.57
N HIS A 449 -1.18 1.34 32.55
CA HIS A 449 -2.33 2.24 32.72
C HIS A 449 -3.61 1.53 33.21
N HIS A 450 -3.88 0.30 32.76
CA HIS A 450 -5.04 -0.46 33.24
C HIS A 450 -4.86 -1.06 34.64
N GLY A 451 -3.62 -1.13 35.14
CA GLY A 451 -3.26 -1.85 36.36
C GLY A 451 -3.34 -1.07 37.66
N GLN A 452 -3.66 0.23 37.67
CA GLN A 452 -3.46 1.08 38.84
C GLN A 452 -4.23 0.68 40.14
N LEU A 453 -5.15 -0.29 40.11
CA LEU A 453 -5.91 -0.75 41.28
C LEU A 453 -5.43 -2.10 41.90
N HIS A 454 -4.58 -2.90 41.24
CA HIS A 454 -4.19 -4.26 41.72
C HIS A 454 -2.69 -4.61 41.59
N TRP A 455 -1.82 -3.65 41.22
CA TRP A 455 -0.47 -3.90 40.66
C TRP A 455 0.74 -3.55 41.56
N GLN A 456 0.72 -3.84 42.87
CA GLN A 456 1.83 -3.37 43.73
C GLN A 456 3.17 -4.13 43.55
N ASN A 457 3.18 -5.46 43.38
CA ASN A 457 4.44 -6.24 43.30
C ASN A 457 5.03 -6.37 41.88
N SER A 458 4.22 -6.26 40.83
CA SER A 458 4.67 -6.43 39.43
C SER A 458 5.03 -5.10 38.73
N SER A 459 4.75 -3.96 39.37
CA SER A 459 5.08 -2.61 38.85
C SER A 459 6.60 -2.40 38.74
N GLU A 460 7.37 -2.84 39.75
CA GLU A 460 8.83 -2.69 39.76
C GLU A 460 9.51 -3.53 38.65
N LEU A 461 9.05 -4.77 38.44
CA LEU A 461 9.54 -5.63 37.35
C LEU A 461 9.23 -5.05 35.98
N CYS A 462 8.03 -4.45 35.81
CA CYS A 462 7.65 -3.79 34.57
C CYS A 462 8.50 -2.54 34.31
N ALA A 463 8.78 -1.72 35.33
CA ALA A 463 9.64 -0.54 35.21
C ALA A 463 11.07 -0.95 34.82
N LYS A 464 11.65 -1.96 35.48
CA LYS A 464 12.97 -2.52 35.13
C LYS A 464 13.00 -3.05 33.69
N LEU A 465 11.92 -3.70 33.24
CA LEU A 465 11.81 -4.19 31.88
C LEU A 465 11.74 -3.05 30.86
N LEU A 466 10.96 -1.99 31.13
CA LEU A 466 10.89 -0.81 30.28
C LEU A 466 12.24 -0.10 30.19
N GLN A 467 12.98 0.01 31.29
CA GLN A 467 14.35 0.53 31.28
C GLN A 467 15.26 -0.32 30.39
N LYS A 468 15.27 -1.64 30.59
CA LYS A 468 16.05 -2.57 29.75
C LYS A 468 15.66 -2.48 28.27
N LEU A 469 14.38 -2.27 27.99
CA LEU A 469 13.84 -2.09 26.63
C LEU A 469 14.38 -0.80 26.01
N ASN A 470 14.40 0.31 26.75
CA ASN A 470 15.01 1.57 26.33
C ASN A 470 16.50 1.38 26.03
N ASP A 471 17.24 0.76 26.95
CA ASP A 471 18.67 0.47 26.77
C ASP A 471 18.94 -0.34 25.51
N CYS A 472 18.12 -1.38 25.24
CA CYS A 472 18.23 -2.18 24.02
C CYS A 472 17.95 -1.34 22.76
N GLY A 473 16.98 -0.42 22.83
CA GLY A 473 16.67 0.52 21.76
C GLY A 473 17.86 1.43 21.43
N PHE A 474 18.40 2.11 22.45
CA PHE A 474 19.57 2.98 22.31
C PHE A 474 20.80 2.23 21.80
N GLN A 475 21.14 1.08 22.39
CA GLN A 475 22.27 0.25 21.95
C GLN A 475 22.14 -0.19 20.48
N ARG A 476 20.91 -0.44 20.00
CA ARG A 476 20.68 -0.82 18.60
C ARG A 476 20.89 0.36 17.66
N LEU A 477 20.39 1.54 18.02
CA LEU A 477 20.60 2.77 17.24
C LEU A 477 22.09 3.14 17.18
N GLN A 478 22.80 3.10 18.32
CA GLN A 478 24.24 3.40 18.40
C GLN A 478 25.11 2.45 17.57
N LYS A 479 24.65 1.20 17.34
CA LYS A 479 25.34 0.22 16.49
C LYS A 479 24.98 0.33 15.01
N ALA A 480 23.99 1.15 14.65
CA ALA A 480 23.56 1.31 13.27
C ALA A 480 24.62 2.06 12.46
N ASN A 481 25.16 1.42 11.43
CA ASN A 481 26.17 1.98 10.53
C ASN A 481 25.71 2.04 9.05
N ASN A 482 24.51 1.55 8.76
CA ASN A 482 23.92 1.50 7.43
C ASN A 482 22.53 2.15 7.47
N LEU A 483 22.38 3.27 6.75
CA LEU A 483 21.14 4.05 6.73
C LEU A 483 19.98 3.25 6.12
N HIS A 484 20.22 2.48 5.06
CA HIS A 484 19.19 1.69 4.39
C HIS A 484 18.56 0.67 5.36
N LEU A 485 19.38 -0.10 6.08
CA LEU A 485 18.90 -1.08 7.07
C LEU A 485 18.14 -0.42 8.23
N LEU A 486 18.57 0.77 8.66
CA LEU A 486 17.85 1.53 9.68
C LEU A 486 16.46 1.96 9.18
N LEU A 487 16.39 2.52 7.97
CA LEU A 487 15.16 3.00 7.36
C LEU A 487 14.18 1.85 7.02
N GLU A 488 14.64 0.61 6.83
CA GLU A 488 13.74 -0.54 6.69
C GLU A 488 12.94 -0.83 7.97
N GLU A 489 13.48 -0.51 9.15
CA GLU A 489 12.82 -0.79 10.43
C GLU A 489 11.80 0.30 10.81
N LEU A 490 12.06 1.58 10.49
CA LEU A 490 11.27 2.74 10.95
C LEU A 490 9.79 2.79 10.52
N PRO A 491 9.38 2.37 9.31
CA PRO A 491 7.98 2.43 8.87
C PRO A 491 7.01 1.71 9.80
N TYR A 492 7.50 0.69 10.51
CA TYR A 492 6.70 -0.16 11.37
C TYR A 492 6.65 0.34 12.83
N VAL A 493 7.47 1.33 13.19
CA VAL A 493 7.64 1.75 14.58
C VAL A 493 6.67 2.90 14.91
N ASN A 494 5.43 2.60 15.29
CA ASN A 494 4.42 3.61 15.66
C ASN A 494 4.07 3.55 17.15
N GLY A 495 4.02 4.69 17.85
CA GLY A 495 3.54 4.77 19.22
C GLY A 495 4.32 5.76 20.09
N GLU A 496 3.73 6.10 21.23
CA GLU A 496 4.25 7.08 22.20
C GLU A 496 5.67 6.73 22.66
N TRP A 497 5.95 5.45 22.93
CA TRP A 497 7.28 5.01 23.37
C TRP A 497 8.40 5.43 22.39
N PHE A 498 8.23 5.17 21.10
CA PHE A 498 9.27 5.52 20.14
C PHE A 498 9.39 7.03 19.97
N GLU A 499 8.26 7.74 19.88
CA GLU A 499 8.22 9.20 19.75
C GLU A 499 8.89 9.91 20.92
N GLU A 500 8.73 9.41 22.14
CA GLU A 500 9.26 10.03 23.37
C GLU A 500 10.68 9.57 23.72
N VAL A 501 11.05 8.32 23.43
CA VAL A 501 12.31 7.74 23.92
C VAL A 501 13.41 7.71 22.85
N LEU A 502 13.08 7.32 21.62
CA LEU A 502 14.09 6.99 20.60
C LEU A 502 14.14 7.95 19.41
N ASN A 503 13.15 8.81 19.25
CA ASN A 503 13.02 9.62 18.04
C ASN A 503 14.18 10.62 17.88
N GLU A 504 14.60 11.31 18.94
CA GLU A 504 15.76 12.22 18.92
C GLU A 504 17.07 11.49 18.58
N GLU A 505 17.35 10.37 19.25
CA GLU A 505 18.52 9.54 18.97
C GLU A 505 18.51 9.02 17.52
N THR A 506 17.33 8.62 17.02
CA THR A 506 17.17 8.16 15.63
C THR A 506 17.48 9.29 14.64
N LEU A 507 17.04 10.52 14.93
CA LEU A 507 17.37 11.70 14.12
C LEU A 507 18.86 12.00 14.14
N ALA A 508 19.50 11.94 15.32
CA ALA A 508 20.94 12.12 15.46
C ALA A 508 21.73 11.06 14.67
N MET A 509 21.30 9.79 14.71
CA MET A 509 21.91 8.73 13.91
C MET A 509 21.71 8.94 12.41
N CYS A 510 20.53 9.41 11.97
CA CYS A 510 20.31 9.76 10.56
C CYS A 510 21.22 10.91 10.11
N GLN A 511 21.43 11.93 10.96
CA GLN A 511 22.38 13.01 10.70
C GLN A 511 23.83 12.51 10.64
N HIS A 512 24.22 11.61 11.54
CA HIS A 512 25.56 11.01 11.50
C HIS A 512 25.80 10.21 10.20
N LEU A 513 24.75 9.62 9.63
CA LEU A 513 24.80 8.85 8.38
C LEU A 513 24.39 9.68 7.14
N ILE A 514 24.46 11.02 7.23
CA ILE A 514 24.01 11.94 6.16
C ILE A 514 24.69 11.68 4.80
N ASP A 515 25.95 11.24 4.81
CA ASP A 515 26.71 10.93 3.60
C ASP A 515 26.17 9.69 2.85
N GLN A 516 25.39 8.84 3.53
CA GLN A 516 24.75 7.67 2.93
C GLN A 516 23.39 7.98 2.29
N ILE A 517 22.93 9.24 2.31
CA ILE A 517 21.67 9.62 1.68
C ILE A 517 21.82 9.58 0.15
N THR A 518 20.99 8.78 -0.49
CA THR A 518 20.95 8.56 -1.95
C THR A 518 19.51 8.58 -2.44
N TRP A 519 19.29 8.71 -3.75
CA TRP A 519 17.95 8.73 -4.34
C TRP A 519 17.08 7.53 -3.94
N GLU A 520 17.67 6.37 -3.63
CA GLU A 520 16.97 5.15 -3.20
C GLU A 520 16.37 5.25 -1.80
N ASN A 521 16.97 6.06 -0.91
CA ASN A 521 16.58 6.14 0.50
C ASN A 521 15.94 7.48 0.90
N VAL A 522 15.91 8.46 -0.01
CA VAL A 522 15.24 9.76 0.20
C VAL A 522 13.76 9.58 0.58
N LEU A 523 13.02 8.68 -0.09
CA LEU A 523 11.60 8.49 0.21
C LEU A 523 11.36 7.91 1.62
N PRO A 524 11.95 6.76 2.02
CA PRO A 524 11.83 6.25 3.38
C PRO A 524 12.26 7.26 4.46
N LEU A 525 13.34 8.01 4.21
CA LEU A 525 13.80 9.05 5.12
C LEU A 525 12.80 10.20 5.23
N SER A 526 12.24 10.66 4.12
CA SER A 526 11.21 11.71 4.09
C SER A 526 9.97 11.29 4.87
N PHE A 527 9.52 10.04 4.72
CA PHE A 527 8.40 9.49 5.51
C PHE A 527 8.67 9.50 7.01
N PHE A 528 9.89 9.13 7.42
CA PHE A 528 10.28 9.18 8.82
C PHE A 528 10.24 10.61 9.36
N LEU A 529 10.80 11.59 8.63
CA LEU A 529 10.87 12.99 9.04
C LEU A 529 9.48 13.67 9.09
N ILE A 530 8.59 13.35 8.14
CA ILE A 530 7.19 13.79 8.18
C ILE A 530 6.53 13.35 9.49
N LYS A 531 6.78 12.10 9.89
CA LYS A 531 6.16 11.50 11.07
C LYS A 531 6.80 11.95 12.37
N SER A 532 8.12 12.16 12.39
CA SER A 532 8.80 12.69 13.57
C SER A 532 8.31 14.11 13.88
N GLU A 533 7.89 14.87 12.87
CA GLU A 533 7.49 16.28 12.98
C GLU A 533 8.62 17.18 13.54
N HIS A 534 9.86 16.72 13.48
CA HIS A 534 11.05 17.48 13.88
C HIS A 534 11.69 18.13 12.66
N ARG A 535 12.04 19.41 12.78
CA ARG A 535 12.82 20.11 11.76
C ARG A 535 14.29 19.72 11.90
N CYS A 536 14.87 19.17 10.83
CA CYS A 536 16.30 18.90 10.75
C CYS A 536 16.87 19.52 9.46
N PRO A 537 17.37 20.77 9.51
CA PRO A 537 17.87 21.49 8.34
C PRO A 537 18.89 20.69 7.53
N ALA A 538 19.91 20.12 8.19
CA ALA A 538 20.95 19.35 7.51
C ALA A 538 20.40 18.16 6.69
N LEU A 539 19.45 17.40 7.24
CA LEU A 539 18.81 16.30 6.51
C LEU A 539 17.91 16.82 5.39
N PHE A 540 17.19 17.91 5.59
CA PHE A 540 16.30 18.48 4.58
C PHE A 540 17.09 19.04 3.41
N ASP A 541 18.17 19.76 3.68
CA ASP A 541 19.06 20.31 2.66
C ASP A 541 19.70 19.19 1.83
N ARG A 542 20.16 18.11 2.48
CA ARG A 542 20.71 16.95 1.78
C ARG A 542 19.65 16.23 0.95
N ILE A 543 18.43 16.07 1.46
CA ILE A 543 17.31 15.50 0.69
C ILE A 543 17.01 16.37 -0.53
N ALA A 544 16.98 17.70 -0.40
CA ALA A 544 16.73 18.61 -1.51
C ALA A 544 17.81 18.46 -2.60
N SER A 545 19.10 18.52 -2.24
CA SER A 545 20.20 18.37 -3.20
C SER A 545 20.15 17.02 -3.93
N VAL A 546 20.00 15.91 -3.20
CA VAL A 546 19.94 14.56 -3.81
C VAL A 546 18.74 14.41 -4.73
N THR A 547 17.61 15.04 -4.39
CA THR A 547 16.39 15.02 -5.22
C THR A 547 16.61 15.78 -6.52
N VAL A 548 17.22 16.97 -6.50
CA VAL A 548 17.53 17.74 -7.71
C VAL A 548 18.53 17.00 -8.59
N GLU A 549 19.60 16.46 -8.01
CA GLU A 549 20.66 15.73 -8.74
C GLU A 549 20.16 14.46 -9.45
N ASN A 550 19.08 13.85 -8.95
CA ASN A 550 18.61 12.54 -9.42
C ASN A 550 17.12 12.54 -9.75
N ILE A 551 16.55 13.68 -10.11
CA ILE A 551 15.10 13.84 -10.29
C ILE A 551 14.51 12.84 -11.29
N ASP A 552 15.23 12.56 -12.37
CA ASP A 552 14.82 11.63 -13.42
C ASP A 552 14.73 10.17 -12.94
N LYS A 553 15.45 9.82 -11.86
CA LYS A 553 15.43 8.48 -11.26
C LYS A 553 14.32 8.31 -10.23
N ILE A 554 13.76 9.40 -9.73
CA ILE A 554 12.74 9.38 -8.69
C ILE A 554 11.36 9.27 -9.34
N PRO A 555 10.55 8.25 -9.01
CA PRO A 555 9.21 8.13 -9.55
C PRO A 555 8.34 9.35 -9.21
N THR A 556 7.52 9.78 -10.16
CA THR A 556 6.65 10.96 -10.04
C THR A 556 5.73 10.90 -8.81
N SER A 557 5.26 9.71 -8.44
CA SER A 557 4.44 9.48 -7.25
C SER A 557 5.18 9.72 -5.94
N GLU A 558 6.50 9.57 -5.93
CA GLU A 558 7.35 9.71 -4.73
C GLU A 558 7.69 11.17 -4.44
N ILE A 559 7.83 11.99 -5.49
CA ILE A 559 8.04 13.45 -5.37
C ILE A 559 6.97 14.10 -4.49
N TYR A 560 5.73 13.61 -4.54
CA TYR A 560 4.66 14.07 -3.66
C TYR A 560 5.06 14.02 -2.17
N PHE A 561 5.66 12.93 -1.71
CA PHE A 561 6.04 12.79 -0.31
C PHE A 561 7.23 13.66 0.05
N ILE A 562 8.17 13.82 -0.87
CA ILE A 562 9.31 14.74 -0.68
C ILE A 562 8.78 16.17 -0.54
N LEU A 563 7.97 16.66 -1.48
CA LEU A 563 7.36 17.99 -1.41
C LEU A 563 6.48 18.17 -0.16
N PHE A 564 5.79 17.11 0.27
CA PHE A 564 4.97 17.15 1.48
C PHE A 564 5.80 17.39 2.74
N LEU A 565 7.03 16.84 2.83
CA LEU A 565 7.94 17.12 3.95
C LEU A 565 8.21 18.62 4.08
N PHE A 566 8.69 19.25 3.00
CA PHE A 566 9.04 20.67 2.97
C PHE A 566 7.82 21.56 3.24
N SER A 567 6.69 21.25 2.60
CA SER A 567 5.47 22.03 2.73
C SER A 567 4.85 21.89 4.13
N ALA A 568 4.77 20.67 4.68
CA ALA A 568 4.16 20.43 5.99
C ALA A 568 4.98 21.06 7.13
N LEU A 569 6.31 20.98 7.05
CA LEU A 569 7.22 21.55 8.04
C LEU A 569 7.61 22.99 7.74
N ASN A 570 7.04 23.59 6.67
CA ASN A 570 7.25 24.99 6.29
C ASN A 570 8.74 25.34 6.20
N TYR A 571 9.49 24.52 5.47
CA TYR A 571 10.92 24.63 5.28
C TYR A 571 11.25 24.94 3.83
N ASP A 572 12.01 26.01 3.62
CA ASP A 572 12.64 26.34 2.34
C ASP A 572 14.12 25.94 2.39
N PRO A 573 14.59 25.01 1.54
CA PRO A 573 16.01 24.70 1.44
C PRO A 573 16.80 25.88 0.83
N PRO A 574 18.14 25.92 0.98
CA PRO A 574 18.98 26.99 0.44
C PRO A 574 18.72 27.31 -1.03
N ASP A 575 18.53 26.28 -1.87
CA ASP A 575 18.22 26.40 -3.31
C ASP A 575 16.73 26.09 -3.60
N ASN A 576 15.82 26.66 -2.80
CA ASN A 576 14.37 26.35 -2.87
C ASN A 576 13.77 26.55 -4.26
N GLU A 577 14.13 27.60 -4.98
CA GLU A 577 13.61 27.89 -6.31
C GLU A 577 13.99 26.78 -7.30
N GLU A 578 15.24 26.33 -7.29
CA GLU A 578 15.70 25.25 -8.16
C GLU A 578 15.02 23.93 -7.79
N PHE A 579 14.96 23.62 -6.50
CA PHE A 579 14.31 22.40 -5.98
C PHE A 579 12.82 22.31 -6.37
N PHE A 580 12.02 23.34 -6.04
CA PHE A 580 10.59 23.32 -6.34
C PHE A 580 10.34 23.40 -7.84
N LYS A 581 11.09 24.21 -8.59
CA LYS A 581 10.96 24.30 -10.06
C LYS A 581 11.26 22.98 -10.74
N GLY A 582 12.36 22.31 -10.36
CA GLY A 582 12.72 20.99 -10.88
C GLY A 582 11.63 19.97 -10.60
N CYS A 583 11.16 19.88 -9.35
CA CYS A 583 10.06 19.01 -8.96
C CYS A 583 8.79 19.28 -9.78
N ILE A 584 8.38 20.55 -9.91
CA ILE A 584 7.19 20.94 -10.67
C ILE A 584 7.34 20.58 -12.15
N GLN A 585 8.51 20.77 -12.76
CA GLN A 585 8.76 20.41 -14.16
C GLN A 585 8.66 18.90 -14.39
N HIS A 586 9.23 18.09 -13.51
CA HIS A 586 9.12 16.63 -13.60
C HIS A 586 7.67 16.14 -13.43
N LEU A 587 6.95 16.73 -12.47
CA LEU A 587 5.54 16.43 -12.23
C LEU A 587 4.65 16.81 -13.42
N THR A 588 4.87 18.00 -13.99
CA THR A 588 4.06 18.52 -15.11
C THR A 588 4.29 17.76 -16.41
N SER A 589 5.49 17.21 -16.62
CA SER A 589 5.80 16.37 -17.77
C SER A 589 5.11 14.99 -17.72
N ASN A 590 4.76 14.52 -16.52
CA ASN A 590 4.25 13.17 -16.27
C ASN A 590 2.83 13.12 -15.70
N LEU A 591 2.01 14.17 -15.91
CA LEU A 591 0.67 14.28 -15.30
C LEU A 591 -0.29 13.15 -15.70
N SER A 592 -0.15 12.62 -16.91
CA SER A 592 -0.99 11.53 -17.43
C SER A 592 -0.84 10.23 -16.64
N HIS A 593 0.30 10.02 -15.99
CA HIS A 593 0.60 8.83 -15.20
C HIS A 593 0.01 8.87 -13.78
N LEU A 594 -0.34 10.06 -13.29
CA LEU A 594 -0.86 10.24 -11.93
C LEU A 594 -2.38 10.11 -11.86
N GLU A 595 -2.88 9.46 -10.81
CA GLU A 595 -4.32 9.41 -10.56
C GLU A 595 -4.88 10.79 -10.20
N THR A 596 -6.15 11.01 -10.58
CA THR A 596 -6.86 12.28 -10.38
C THR A 596 -6.84 12.74 -8.92
N TYR A 597 -7.02 11.83 -7.95
CA TYR A 597 -6.94 12.21 -6.54
C TYR A 597 -5.51 12.57 -6.08
N HIS A 598 -4.47 11.95 -6.64
CA HIS A 598 -3.08 12.28 -6.30
C HIS A 598 -2.73 13.69 -6.77
N LEU A 599 -3.22 14.12 -7.94
CA LEU A 599 -3.03 15.48 -8.45
C LEU A 599 -3.62 16.55 -7.51
N VAL A 600 -4.78 16.26 -6.90
CA VAL A 600 -5.39 17.14 -5.88
C VAL A 600 -4.52 17.22 -4.63
N LEU A 601 -4.04 16.08 -4.13
CA LEU A 601 -3.17 16.05 -2.95
C LEU A 601 -1.87 16.81 -3.20
N LEU A 602 -1.23 16.57 -4.34
CA LEU A 602 0.00 17.23 -4.78
C LEU A 602 -0.18 18.74 -4.92
N SER A 603 -1.25 19.17 -5.57
CA SER A 603 -1.51 20.60 -5.78
C SER A 603 -1.82 21.32 -4.46
N HIS A 604 -2.49 20.65 -3.51
CA HIS A 604 -2.66 21.17 -2.15
C HIS A 604 -1.32 21.33 -1.43
N VAL A 605 -0.40 20.36 -1.57
CA VAL A 605 0.95 20.44 -1.00
C VAL A 605 1.73 21.63 -1.59
N LEU A 606 1.70 21.80 -2.91
CA LEU A 606 2.34 22.94 -3.56
C LEU A 606 1.73 24.28 -3.12
N ALA A 607 0.40 24.37 -3.04
CA ALA A 607 -0.30 25.57 -2.56
C ALA A 607 0.07 25.92 -1.11
N MET A 608 0.26 24.90 -0.25
CA MET A 608 0.74 25.11 1.12
C MET A 608 2.12 25.77 1.14
N ALA A 609 3.02 25.37 0.24
CA ALA A 609 4.32 26.00 0.02
C ALA A 609 4.27 27.31 -0.81
N GLY A 610 3.09 27.74 -1.29
CA GLY A 610 2.92 28.98 -2.07
C GLY A 610 3.17 28.84 -3.58
N TYR A 611 3.21 27.61 -4.12
CA TYR A 611 3.41 27.35 -5.55
C TYR A 611 2.09 26.93 -6.23
N PHE A 612 1.75 27.59 -7.34
CA PHE A 612 0.51 27.36 -8.09
C PHE A 612 0.76 27.12 -9.58
N PRO A 613 1.26 25.94 -10.00
CA PRO A 613 1.53 25.66 -11.41
C PRO A 613 0.25 25.79 -12.27
N PRO A 614 0.21 26.68 -13.28
CA PRO A 614 -1.01 26.95 -14.05
C PRO A 614 -1.63 25.70 -14.70
N VAL A 615 -0.80 24.79 -15.18
CA VAL A 615 -1.22 23.52 -15.80
C VAL A 615 -2.00 22.65 -14.79
N LEU A 616 -1.56 22.59 -13.53
CA LEU A 616 -2.25 21.82 -12.49
C LEU A 616 -3.58 22.45 -12.11
N ILE A 617 -3.60 23.77 -11.88
CA ILE A 617 -4.81 24.49 -11.46
C ILE A 617 -5.90 24.39 -12.53
N THR A 618 -5.55 24.67 -13.78
CA THR A 618 -6.48 24.59 -14.92
C THR A 618 -6.97 23.16 -15.19
N THR A 619 -6.12 22.15 -14.97
CA THR A 619 -6.50 20.74 -15.08
C THR A 619 -7.48 20.33 -13.97
N ILE A 620 -7.20 20.68 -12.72
CA ILE A 620 -7.98 20.24 -11.56
C ILE A 620 -9.36 20.91 -11.51
N PHE A 621 -9.42 22.22 -11.74
CA PHE A 621 -10.66 22.98 -11.72
C PHE A 621 -11.43 22.92 -13.05
N ASN A 622 -11.29 21.80 -13.77
CA ASN A 622 -12.08 21.47 -14.94
C ASN A 622 -13.24 20.53 -14.56
N VAL A 623 -14.43 20.74 -15.13
CA VAL A 623 -15.63 19.92 -14.86
C VAL A 623 -15.41 18.43 -15.17
N SER A 624 -14.68 18.12 -16.24
CA SER A 624 -14.37 16.73 -16.61
C SER A 624 -13.47 16.04 -15.57
N PHE A 625 -12.48 16.77 -15.05
CA PHE A 625 -11.59 16.31 -13.99
C PHE A 625 -12.35 16.06 -12.70
N LEU A 626 -13.16 17.03 -12.24
CA LEU A 626 -13.95 16.90 -11.02
C LEU A 626 -14.94 15.72 -11.10
N ARG A 627 -15.53 15.48 -12.27
CA ARG A 627 -16.39 14.30 -12.49
C ARG A 627 -15.61 12.98 -12.38
N LYS A 628 -14.38 12.93 -12.92
CA LYS A 628 -13.50 11.75 -12.79
C LYS A 628 -13.09 11.55 -11.33
N LEU A 629 -12.78 12.63 -10.61
CA LEU A 629 -12.45 12.61 -9.19
C LEU A 629 -13.60 12.05 -8.36
N ASP A 630 -14.83 12.51 -8.59
CA ASP A 630 -16.04 12.00 -7.93
C ASP A 630 -16.27 10.50 -8.16
N ALA A 631 -15.91 9.99 -9.35
CA ALA A 631 -15.96 8.57 -9.63
C ALA A 631 -14.92 7.79 -8.81
N GLN A 632 -13.68 8.26 -8.75
CA GLN A 632 -12.61 7.64 -7.94
C GLN A 632 -12.99 7.65 -6.45
N LEU A 633 -13.50 8.76 -5.92
CA LEU A 633 -13.93 8.88 -4.52
C LEU A 633 -14.98 7.84 -4.10
N LYS A 634 -15.72 7.23 -5.03
CA LYS A 634 -16.69 6.16 -4.71
C LYS A 634 -16.03 4.83 -4.33
N VAL A 635 -14.76 4.60 -4.68
CA VAL A 635 -14.07 3.31 -4.48
C VAL A 635 -12.88 3.38 -3.53
N LEU A 636 -12.40 4.58 -3.22
CA LEU A 636 -11.28 4.79 -2.32
C LEU A 636 -11.63 4.44 -0.86
N PRO A 637 -10.66 4.19 0.02
CA PRO A 637 -10.90 4.06 1.46
C PRO A 637 -11.40 5.38 2.08
N ASP A 638 -12.28 5.33 3.08
CA ASP A 638 -12.90 6.53 3.68
C ASP A 638 -11.87 7.55 4.22
N THR A 639 -10.76 7.08 4.80
CA THR A 639 -9.69 7.94 5.29
C THR A 639 -9.07 8.76 4.16
N MET A 640 -8.89 8.13 3.00
CA MET A 640 -8.31 8.79 1.85
C MET A 640 -9.34 9.72 1.17
N LYS A 641 -10.62 9.33 1.08
CA LYS A 641 -11.70 10.23 0.63
C LYS A 641 -11.75 11.51 1.45
N GLN A 642 -11.69 11.39 2.77
CA GLN A 642 -11.69 12.54 3.68
C GLN A 642 -10.47 13.43 3.43
N ARG A 643 -9.28 12.83 3.28
CA ARG A 643 -8.04 13.56 2.95
C ARG A 643 -8.17 14.32 1.63
N VAL A 644 -8.67 13.68 0.57
CA VAL A 644 -8.82 14.30 -0.76
C VAL A 644 -9.87 15.40 -0.74
N HIS A 645 -11.03 15.19 -0.11
CA HIS A 645 -12.05 16.25 0.02
C HIS A 645 -11.52 17.46 0.80
N SER A 646 -10.82 17.23 1.91
CA SER A 646 -10.19 18.30 2.69
C SER A 646 -9.13 19.04 1.88
N SER A 647 -8.29 18.31 1.15
CA SER A 647 -7.24 18.90 0.31
C SER A 647 -7.82 19.68 -0.87
N LEU A 648 -8.86 19.19 -1.54
CA LEU A 648 -9.55 19.92 -2.61
C LEU A 648 -10.15 21.23 -2.10
N MET A 649 -10.80 21.19 -0.93
CA MET A 649 -11.36 22.38 -0.30
C MET A 649 -10.29 23.41 0.03
N LYS A 650 -9.18 22.98 0.63
CA LYS A 650 -8.05 23.86 0.98
C LYS A 650 -7.34 24.41 -0.26
N LEU A 651 -7.19 23.59 -1.30
CA LEU A 651 -6.66 24.02 -2.60
C LEU A 651 -7.57 25.05 -3.26
N ASN A 652 -8.89 24.81 -3.32
CA ASN A 652 -9.85 25.78 -3.86
C ASN A 652 -9.78 27.10 -3.09
N ARG A 653 -9.70 27.02 -1.75
CA ARG A 653 -9.51 28.20 -0.90
C ARG A 653 -8.22 28.96 -1.24
N ALA A 654 -7.10 28.26 -1.35
CA ALA A 654 -5.81 28.87 -1.66
C ALA A 654 -5.83 29.54 -3.04
N VAL A 655 -6.33 28.86 -4.07
CA VAL A 655 -6.44 29.45 -5.42
C VAL A 655 -7.35 30.68 -5.44
N CYS A 656 -8.49 30.65 -4.76
CA CYS A 656 -9.39 31.81 -4.71
C CYS A 656 -8.77 33.04 -4.03
N LEU A 657 -7.87 32.83 -3.06
CA LEU A 657 -7.28 33.91 -2.26
C LEU A 657 -5.95 34.40 -2.83
N GLU A 658 -5.07 33.48 -3.22
CA GLU A 658 -3.71 33.79 -3.65
C GLU A 658 -3.63 34.03 -5.17
N CYS A 659 -4.52 33.44 -5.97
CA CYS A 659 -4.44 33.48 -7.44
C CYS A 659 -5.81 33.77 -8.10
N PRO A 660 -6.43 34.94 -7.82
CA PRO A 660 -7.74 35.30 -8.35
C PRO A 660 -7.79 35.33 -9.89
N GLU A 661 -6.66 35.49 -10.57
CA GLU A 661 -6.50 35.48 -12.02
C GLU A 661 -6.91 34.15 -12.70
N PHE A 662 -6.97 33.04 -11.94
CA PHE A 662 -7.49 31.78 -12.49
C PHE A 662 -9.02 31.74 -12.59
N HIS A 663 -9.72 32.73 -12.04
CA HIS A 663 -11.19 32.84 -12.07
C HIS A 663 -11.92 31.58 -11.54
N VAL A 664 -11.29 30.85 -10.61
CA VAL A 664 -11.90 29.68 -9.97
C VAL A 664 -12.87 30.16 -8.90
N PRO A 665 -14.16 29.76 -8.93
CA PRO A 665 -15.10 30.16 -7.89
C PRO A 665 -14.89 29.36 -6.60
N TRP A 666 -15.31 29.93 -5.47
CA TRP A 666 -15.49 29.19 -4.23
C TRP A 666 -16.76 28.35 -4.29
N PHE A 667 -16.65 27.02 -4.15
CA PHE A 667 -17.81 26.10 -4.22
C PHE A 667 -17.91 25.11 -3.05
N HIS A 668 -17.11 25.31 -1.99
CA HIS A 668 -17.03 24.39 -0.85
C HIS A 668 -17.85 24.80 0.38
N GLU A 669 -18.64 25.87 0.31
CA GLU A 669 -19.50 26.33 1.41
C GLU A 669 -20.38 25.21 2.01
N PRO A 670 -21.16 24.42 1.23
CA PRO A 670 -21.97 23.34 1.79
C PRO A 670 -21.15 22.23 2.46
N TYR A 671 -19.94 21.98 1.96
CA TYR A 671 -19.03 21.01 2.56
C TYR A 671 -18.53 21.53 3.91
N CYS A 672 -18.08 22.78 3.98
CA CYS A 672 -17.60 23.39 5.21
C CYS A 672 -18.70 23.43 6.27
N GLN A 673 -19.92 23.87 5.94
CA GLN A 673 -21.06 23.88 6.88
C GLN A 673 -21.29 22.51 7.52
N ARG A 674 -21.28 21.42 6.73
CA ARG A 674 -21.41 20.05 7.27
C ARG A 674 -20.25 19.66 8.19
N VAL A 675 -19.03 20.03 7.85
CA VAL A 675 -17.85 19.75 8.69
C VAL A 675 -17.95 20.52 10.02
N PHE A 676 -18.28 21.82 9.98
CA PHE A 676 -18.42 22.66 11.17
C PHE A 676 -19.56 22.21 12.09
N HIS A 677 -20.72 21.84 11.54
CA HIS A 677 -21.82 21.30 12.37
C HIS A 677 -21.43 20.02 13.11
N ASN A 678 -20.63 19.16 12.48
CA ASN A 678 -20.13 17.93 13.12
C ASN A 678 -18.98 18.20 14.11
N SER A 679 -18.28 19.32 13.95
CA SER A 679 -17.12 19.70 14.74
C SER A 679 -17.38 20.89 15.66
N MET A 680 -18.62 21.10 16.13
CA MET A 680 -18.92 22.11 17.16
C MET A 680 -18.17 21.76 18.46
N SER A 681 -16.89 22.06 18.49
CA SER A 681 -16.06 22.01 19.67
C SER A 681 -16.55 23.07 20.62
N GLN A 682 -16.90 22.67 21.84
CA GLN A 682 -16.97 23.60 22.95
C GLN A 682 -15.68 24.42 22.96
N VAL A 683 -15.80 25.75 23.03
CA VAL A 683 -14.65 26.66 23.12
C VAL A 683 -13.75 26.17 24.25
N SER A 684 -12.48 25.88 23.94
CA SER A 684 -11.56 25.33 24.94
C SER A 684 -11.45 26.25 26.16
N PRO A 685 -11.22 25.72 27.37
CA PRO A 685 -11.05 26.55 28.57
C PRO A 685 -9.98 27.62 28.40
N GLN A 686 -8.89 27.31 27.68
CA GLN A 686 -7.84 28.28 27.34
C GLN A 686 -8.37 29.41 26.47
N ARG A 687 -9.12 29.10 25.41
CA ARG A 687 -9.73 30.13 24.55
C ARG A 687 -10.74 30.99 25.31
N GLN A 688 -11.53 30.41 26.21
CA GLN A 688 -12.43 31.16 27.08
C GLN A 688 -11.65 32.09 28.04
N HIS A 689 -10.52 31.63 28.57
CA HIS A 689 -9.65 32.44 29.43
C HIS A 689 -9.06 33.64 28.68
N ILE A 690 -8.49 33.40 27.48
CA ILE A 690 -7.99 34.47 26.60
C ILE A 690 -9.10 35.47 26.27
N HIS A 691 -10.30 34.99 25.91
CA HIS A 691 -11.44 35.87 25.62
C HIS A 691 -11.81 36.80 26.78
N ARG A 692 -11.81 36.28 28.02
CA ARG A 692 -12.09 37.09 29.22
C ARG A 692 -11.06 38.21 29.39
N MET A 693 -9.78 37.92 29.14
CA MET A 693 -8.74 38.94 29.21
C MET A 693 -8.81 39.95 28.08
N LEU A 694 -9.12 39.51 26.85
CA LEU A 694 -9.36 40.41 25.74
C LEU A 694 -10.54 41.35 26.02
N THR A 695 -11.62 40.83 26.61
CA THR A 695 -12.77 41.63 27.05
C THR A 695 -12.37 42.72 28.04
N GLU A 696 -11.48 42.40 28.98
CA GLU A 696 -10.95 43.36 29.96
C GLU A 696 -10.04 44.41 29.32
N ILE A 697 -9.16 44.01 28.39
CA ILE A 697 -8.24 44.92 27.67
C ILE A 697 -9.01 45.89 26.77
N LEU A 698 -10.04 45.41 26.08
CA LEU A 698 -10.81 46.19 25.11
C LEU A 698 -11.92 47.01 25.78
N GLY A 699 -12.20 46.80 27.08
CA GLY A 699 -13.20 47.55 27.83
C GLY A 699 -14.64 47.08 27.61
N GLY A 700 -14.86 45.81 27.25
CA GLY A 700 -16.19 45.21 27.10
C GLY A 700 -16.26 44.09 26.06
N SER A 701 -17.21 43.17 26.22
CA SER A 701 -17.35 41.97 25.36
C SER A 701 -17.86 42.30 23.96
N HIS A 702 -18.48 43.46 23.77
CA HIS A 702 -18.96 43.94 22.47
C HIS A 702 -17.83 44.38 21.52
N TYR A 703 -16.58 44.45 21.99
CA TYR A 703 -15.39 44.79 21.21
C TYR A 703 -14.63 43.58 20.66
N SER A 704 -14.99 42.35 21.07
CA SER A 704 -14.38 41.12 20.58
C SER A 704 -15.43 40.08 20.19
N ARG A 705 -15.15 39.30 19.15
CA ARG A 705 -15.94 38.15 18.74
C ARG A 705 -15.11 36.89 18.88
N ILE A 706 -15.76 35.77 19.20
CA ILE A 706 -15.12 34.47 19.35
C ILE A 706 -15.57 33.52 18.25
N SER A 707 -14.69 32.64 17.76
CA SER A 707 -14.95 31.63 16.72
C SER A 707 -15.65 32.20 15.48
N VAL A 708 -15.05 33.23 14.88
CA VAL A 708 -15.60 33.91 13.70
C VAL A 708 -15.24 33.17 12.42
N LEU A 709 -16.23 32.89 11.56
CA LEU A 709 -15.98 32.34 10.24
C LEU A 709 -15.74 33.45 9.21
N THR A 710 -14.67 33.32 8.44
CA THR A 710 -14.41 34.11 7.23
C THR A 710 -15.29 33.64 6.05
N PRO A 711 -15.43 34.42 4.96
CA PRO A 711 -16.20 34.00 3.78
C PRO A 711 -15.72 32.69 3.16
N TYR A 712 -14.42 32.40 3.27
CA TYR A 712 -13.81 31.15 2.81
C TYR A 712 -13.68 30.09 3.92
N TYR A 713 -14.41 30.24 5.02
CA TYR A 713 -14.51 29.22 6.08
C TYR A 713 -13.19 28.91 6.82
N TYR A 714 -12.30 29.89 6.97
CA TYR A 714 -11.39 29.89 8.11
C TYR A 714 -12.16 30.25 9.38
N GLU A 715 -11.98 29.46 10.44
CA GLU A 715 -12.34 29.83 11.80
C GLU A 715 -11.24 30.71 12.38
N ILE A 716 -11.61 31.88 12.89
CA ILE A 716 -10.75 32.80 13.62
C ILE A 716 -11.11 32.66 15.10
N ASP A 717 -10.11 32.43 15.96
CA ASP A 717 -10.35 32.23 17.39
C ASP A 717 -10.95 33.49 18.02
N PHE A 718 -10.34 34.67 17.76
CA PHE A 718 -10.85 35.96 18.21
C PHE A 718 -10.75 37.04 17.13
N GLU A 719 -11.80 37.83 16.93
CA GLU A 719 -11.81 38.98 16.01
C GLU A 719 -12.09 40.27 16.80
N CYS A 720 -11.27 41.29 16.60
CA CYS A 720 -11.53 42.65 17.10
C CYS A 720 -11.18 43.69 16.04
N VAL A 721 -11.64 44.94 16.23
CA VAL A 721 -11.40 46.05 15.32
C VAL A 721 -10.87 47.24 16.11
N LEU A 722 -9.75 47.80 15.68
CA LEU A 722 -9.18 49.03 16.24
C LEU A 722 -9.30 50.18 15.24
N ASP A 723 -9.59 51.39 15.70
CA ASP A 723 -9.55 52.60 14.88
C ASP A 723 -8.12 53.12 14.64
N VAL A 724 -8.00 54.24 13.93
CA VAL A 724 -6.71 54.91 13.63
C VAL A 724 -5.93 55.27 14.90
N ASN A 725 -6.63 55.56 16.00
CA ASN A 725 -6.04 55.90 17.30
C ASN A 725 -5.86 54.67 18.21
N LYS A 726 -5.93 53.45 17.63
CA LYS A 726 -5.88 52.17 18.36
C LYS A 726 -6.99 52.03 19.41
N LYS A 727 -8.12 52.71 19.28
CA LYS A 727 -9.28 52.50 20.16
C LYS A 727 -10.17 51.38 19.62
N PRO A 728 -10.69 50.49 20.48
CA PRO A 728 -11.55 49.40 20.05
C PRO A 728 -12.91 49.91 19.53
N LEU A 729 -13.35 49.36 18.40
CA LEU A 729 -14.65 49.65 17.79
C LEU A 729 -15.63 48.51 18.06
N SER A 730 -16.88 48.85 18.39
CA SER A 730 -17.90 47.86 18.69
C SER A 730 -18.16 46.94 17.49
N CYS A 731 -17.96 45.64 17.70
CA CYS A 731 -18.24 44.61 16.70
C CYS A 731 -19.76 44.43 16.48
N MET A 732 -20.61 44.89 17.40
CA MET A 732 -22.07 44.79 17.32
C MET A 732 -22.71 45.85 16.41
N ALA A 733 -22.12 47.05 16.30
CA ALA A 733 -22.64 48.15 15.48
C ALA A 733 -22.57 47.85 13.96
N GLN A 734 -21.81 46.84 13.55
CA GLN A 734 -21.73 46.39 12.15
C GLN A 734 -22.95 45.54 11.72
N ASN A 735 -23.80 45.08 12.66
CA ASN A 735 -24.95 44.20 12.41
C ASN A 735 -26.33 44.81 12.72
N MET A 736 -26.43 45.97 13.36
CA MET A 736 -27.73 46.56 13.75
C MET A 736 -28.37 47.38 12.62
N ALA A 737 -29.00 46.69 11.67
CA ALA A 737 -30.12 47.21 10.87
C ALA A 737 -30.91 46.05 10.24
N LEU A 738 -31.40 45.10 11.04
CA LEU A 738 -32.54 44.28 10.66
C LEU A 738 -33.27 43.83 11.93
N GLY A 739 -34.57 44.16 11.99
CA GLY A 739 -35.37 44.26 13.21
C GLY A 739 -35.55 42.98 14.03
N GLU A 740 -35.94 43.23 15.28
CA GLU A 740 -36.34 42.30 16.33
C GLU A 740 -37.28 41.20 15.84
N VAL A 741 -37.00 39.94 16.20
CA VAL A 741 -37.87 38.99 16.92
C VAL A 741 -37.01 37.78 17.31
N GLY A 742 -37.16 37.34 18.56
CA GLY A 742 -36.22 36.48 19.29
C GLY A 742 -35.94 35.08 18.76
N GLY A 743 -34.78 34.58 19.18
CA GLY A 743 -34.29 33.22 18.97
C GLY A 743 -32.80 33.24 18.64
N ILE A 744 -31.98 32.64 19.51
CA ILE A 744 -30.53 32.46 19.30
C ILE A 744 -30.34 31.53 18.10
N HIS A 745 -30.22 32.09 16.90
CA HIS A 745 -29.86 31.41 15.66
C HIS A 745 -28.85 32.30 14.93
N LEU A 746 -27.60 31.83 14.78
CA LEU A 746 -26.61 32.44 13.89
C LEU A 746 -27.14 32.34 12.45
N ARG A 747 -27.69 33.45 11.94
CA ARG A 747 -28.19 33.53 10.57
C ARG A 747 -27.02 33.83 9.62
N HIS A 748 -26.65 32.81 8.85
CA HIS A 748 -25.63 32.87 7.80
C HIS A 748 -26.27 33.27 6.47
N ASP A 749 -25.98 34.48 6.02
CA ASP A 749 -26.10 34.90 4.62
C ASP A 749 -24.94 35.87 4.33
N ILE A 750 -23.77 35.35 3.94
CA ILE A 750 -22.66 36.19 3.47
C ILE A 750 -22.60 36.10 1.95
N LYS A 751 -23.43 36.90 1.28
CA LYS A 751 -23.04 37.46 -0.01
C LYS A 751 -22.00 38.56 0.27
N GLU A 752 -20.92 38.59 -0.50
CA GLU A 752 -19.81 39.57 -0.40
C GLU A 752 -20.26 41.05 -0.29
N LYS A 753 -21.49 41.38 -0.71
CA LYS A 753 -22.07 42.73 -0.65
C LYS A 753 -22.37 43.27 0.77
N GLY A 754 -22.15 42.49 1.84
CA GLY A 754 -22.67 42.81 3.18
C GLY A 754 -21.68 43.18 4.29
N ARG A 755 -20.35 43.08 4.11
CA ARG A 755 -19.41 43.58 5.13
C ARG A 755 -19.25 45.09 4.93
N LYS A 756 -19.85 45.91 5.79
CA LYS A 756 -19.62 47.37 5.80
C LYS A 756 -18.12 47.64 5.75
N ALA A 757 -17.69 48.52 4.85
CA ALA A 757 -16.31 48.98 4.81
C ALA A 757 -15.91 49.48 6.20
N LEU A 758 -14.74 49.05 6.67
CA LEU A 758 -14.19 49.57 7.92
C LEU A 758 -14.01 51.09 7.79
N PRO A 759 -14.17 51.86 8.88
CA PRO A 759 -13.81 53.28 8.87
C PRO A 759 -12.40 53.47 8.30
N PRO A 760 -12.11 54.54 7.55
CA PRO A 760 -10.79 54.79 6.98
C PRO A 760 -9.70 54.68 8.06
N GLY A 761 -8.72 53.80 7.82
CA GLY A 761 -7.60 53.53 8.72
C GLY A 761 -7.91 52.68 9.96
N ALA A 762 -9.13 52.14 10.09
CA ALA A 762 -9.42 51.10 11.07
C ALA A 762 -8.88 49.74 10.62
N GLN A 763 -8.37 48.96 11.58
CA GLN A 763 -7.69 47.69 11.37
C GLN A 763 -8.49 46.55 12.01
N ARG A 764 -8.78 45.51 11.23
CA ARG A 764 -9.38 44.27 11.74
C ARG A 764 -8.27 43.32 12.17
N ILE A 765 -8.35 42.82 13.39
CA ILE A 765 -7.34 41.94 13.98
C ILE A 765 -7.94 40.55 14.14
N ALA A 766 -7.22 39.53 13.68
CA ALA A 766 -7.47 38.13 13.96
C ALA A 766 -6.46 37.65 15.00
N LEU A 767 -6.92 37.37 16.22
CA LEU A 767 -6.12 36.75 17.26
C LEU A 767 -6.31 35.23 17.21
N GLU A 768 -5.20 34.50 17.07
CA GLU A 768 -5.17 33.06 16.85
C GLU A 768 -4.37 32.37 17.97
N PHE A 769 -5.02 31.49 18.73
CA PHE A 769 -4.31 30.68 19.72
C PHE A 769 -3.77 29.41 19.06
N LEU A 770 -2.44 29.29 18.99
CA LEU A 770 -1.76 28.19 18.33
C LEU A 770 -1.40 27.09 19.33
N ASP A 771 -2.05 25.93 19.20
CA ASP A 771 -1.76 24.75 20.02
C ASP A 771 -0.40 24.11 19.66
N SER A 772 -0.04 23.03 20.36
CA SER A 772 1.23 22.32 20.11
C SER A 772 1.31 21.69 18.72
N ARG A 773 0.18 21.43 18.05
CA ARG A 773 0.16 20.82 16.72
C ARG A 773 0.52 21.80 15.63
N ALA A 774 0.42 23.11 15.89
CA ALA A 774 0.79 24.16 14.97
C ALA A 774 2.30 24.29 14.77
N PHE A 775 3.11 23.73 15.67
CA PHE A 775 4.57 23.86 15.67
C PHE A 775 5.27 22.52 15.46
N SER A 776 6.52 22.57 14.99
CA SER A 776 7.42 21.41 14.98
C SER A 776 7.75 20.96 16.41
N LYS A 777 8.08 19.66 16.57
CA LYS A 777 8.36 19.06 17.88
C LYS A 777 9.78 19.35 18.40
N ASP A 778 10.67 19.81 17.53
CA ASP A 778 12.04 20.17 17.91
C ASP A 778 12.11 21.50 18.69
N TYR A 779 13.29 21.80 19.22
CA TYR A 779 13.51 22.97 20.07
C TYR A 779 13.24 24.32 19.38
N SER A 780 13.33 24.40 18.04
CA SER A 780 13.05 25.64 17.32
C SER A 780 11.56 26.02 17.32
N ARG A 781 10.67 25.05 17.58
CA ARG A 781 9.20 25.22 17.60
C ARG A 781 8.71 26.02 16.39
N HIS A 782 9.18 25.65 15.20
CA HIS A 782 8.87 26.38 13.97
C HIS A 782 7.41 26.19 13.56
N LEU A 783 6.79 27.25 13.01
CA LEU A 783 5.40 27.22 12.57
C LEU A 783 5.25 26.32 11.33
N LYS A 784 4.39 25.29 11.42
CA LYS A 784 4.10 24.36 10.32
C LYS A 784 3.31 25.01 9.17
N GLY A 785 3.28 24.34 8.02
CA GLY A 785 2.78 24.90 6.76
C GLY A 785 1.29 25.26 6.78
N GLU A 786 0.45 24.43 7.38
CA GLU A 786 -1.00 24.68 7.44
C GLU A 786 -1.36 25.96 8.25
N PRO A 787 -0.84 26.14 9.48
CA PRO A 787 -0.96 27.42 10.20
C PRO A 787 -0.34 28.61 9.47
N ALA A 788 0.81 28.43 8.81
CA ALA A 788 1.47 29.49 8.04
C ALA A 788 0.63 29.94 6.84
N MET A 789 0.07 29.00 6.07
CA MET A 789 -0.85 29.27 4.97
C MET A 789 -2.12 29.96 5.48
N LYS A 790 -2.69 29.53 6.62
CA LYS A 790 -3.84 30.21 7.24
C LYS A 790 -3.51 31.68 7.56
N LYS A 791 -2.34 31.96 8.14
CA LYS A 791 -1.89 33.34 8.43
C LYS A 791 -1.85 34.17 7.15
N ARG A 792 -1.16 33.70 6.12
CA ARG A 792 -1.06 34.37 4.80
C ARG A 792 -2.44 34.69 4.21
N HIS A 793 -3.35 33.72 4.24
CA HIS A 793 -4.71 33.90 3.74
C HIS A 793 -5.55 34.91 4.55
N LEU A 794 -5.41 34.92 5.87
CA LEU A 794 -6.09 35.91 6.71
C LEU A 794 -5.56 37.33 6.44
N GLU A 795 -4.25 37.47 6.23
CA GLU A 795 -3.63 38.74 5.82
C GLU A 795 -4.16 39.23 4.46
N MET A 796 -4.28 38.34 3.47
CA MET A 796 -4.91 38.65 2.18
C MET A 796 -6.39 39.05 2.29
N LEU A 797 -7.11 38.51 3.28
CA LEU A 797 -8.49 38.90 3.61
C LEU A 797 -8.58 40.26 4.36
N GLY A 798 -7.45 40.95 4.57
CA GLY A 798 -7.37 42.26 5.20
C GLY A 798 -7.33 42.21 6.72
N TYR A 799 -6.97 41.06 7.32
CA TYR A 799 -6.75 40.96 8.76
C TYR A 799 -5.29 41.24 9.12
N GLN A 800 -5.06 41.95 10.22
CA GLN A 800 -3.81 41.85 10.95
C GLN A 800 -3.86 40.59 11.81
N VAL A 801 -2.97 39.64 11.57
CA VAL A 801 -2.96 38.37 12.31
C VAL A 801 -1.99 38.46 13.48
N VAL A 802 -2.50 38.17 14.67
CA VAL A 802 -1.72 38.05 15.91
C VAL A 802 -1.81 36.60 16.36
N GLN A 803 -0.69 35.91 16.41
CA GLN A 803 -0.63 34.52 16.83
C GLN A 803 -0.10 34.42 18.26
N ILE A 804 -0.77 33.65 19.10
CA ILE A 804 -0.41 33.41 20.49
C ILE A 804 0.05 31.95 20.60
N PRO A 805 1.36 31.68 20.64
CA PRO A 805 1.89 30.33 20.80
C PRO A 805 1.55 29.76 22.18
N HIS A 806 1.11 28.49 22.22
CA HIS A 806 0.78 27.84 23.49
C HIS A 806 1.95 27.81 24.49
N PHE A 807 3.20 27.70 24.00
CA PHE A 807 4.38 27.60 24.86
C PHE A 807 4.81 28.95 25.45
N GLU A 808 4.49 30.06 24.79
CA GLU A 808 4.64 31.40 25.38
C GLU A 808 3.54 31.63 26.40
N TRP A 809 2.29 31.36 26.00
CA TRP A 809 1.10 31.55 26.82
C TRP A 809 1.13 30.78 28.14
N ASN A 810 1.60 29.53 28.10
CA ASN A 810 1.71 28.67 29.28
C ASN A 810 3.09 28.75 29.96
N SER A 811 3.93 29.72 29.59
CA SER A 811 5.25 29.90 30.21
C SER A 811 5.14 30.37 31.66
N MET A 812 6.20 30.14 32.45
CA MET A 812 6.27 30.66 33.82
C MET A 812 6.23 32.20 33.88
N VAL A 813 6.66 32.88 32.81
CA VAL A 813 6.65 34.34 32.68
C VAL A 813 5.23 34.90 32.58
N LEU A 814 4.27 34.12 32.08
CA LEU A 814 2.86 34.50 31.98
C LEU A 814 2.00 33.75 33.02
N SER A 815 2.56 33.52 34.21
CA SER A 815 1.89 32.75 35.26
C SER A 815 0.85 33.56 36.02
N THR A 816 0.97 34.89 36.04
CA THR A 816 0.00 35.78 36.69
C THR A 816 -0.94 36.43 35.68
N LYS A 817 -2.15 36.79 36.14
CA LYS A 817 -3.15 37.50 35.32
C LYS A 817 -2.60 38.83 34.79
N GLY A 818 -1.81 39.56 35.60
CA GLY A 818 -1.24 40.85 35.21
C GLY A 818 -0.28 40.74 34.02
N GLU A 819 0.62 39.76 34.05
CA GLU A 819 1.56 39.48 32.96
C GLU A 819 0.83 39.04 31.68
N GLN A 820 -0.20 38.19 31.81
CA GLN A 820 -1.01 37.76 30.66
C GLN A 820 -1.75 38.94 30.01
N LEU A 821 -2.29 39.86 30.81
CA LEU A 821 -2.93 41.07 30.31
C LEU A 821 -1.93 41.96 29.57
N GLU A 822 -0.73 42.13 30.13
CA GLU A 822 0.29 42.96 29.50
C GLU A 822 0.79 42.33 28.20
N TYR A 823 1.08 41.03 28.18
CA TYR A 823 1.43 40.31 26.95
C TYR A 823 0.38 40.51 25.85
N LEU A 824 -0.91 40.33 26.15
CA LEU A 824 -1.97 40.55 25.15
C LEU A 824 -2.06 42.02 24.71
N ARG A 825 -1.82 42.99 25.59
CA ARG A 825 -1.75 44.42 25.22
C ARG A 825 -0.58 44.69 24.28
N GLN A 826 0.60 44.14 24.58
CA GLN A 826 1.78 44.26 23.72
C GLN A 826 1.50 43.67 22.34
N GLN A 827 0.87 42.50 22.27
CA GLN A 827 0.50 41.85 21.01
C GLN A 827 -0.56 42.64 20.21
N LEU A 828 -1.52 43.29 20.87
CA LEU A 828 -2.58 44.06 20.22
C LEU A 828 -2.14 45.47 19.78
N TYR A 829 -1.37 46.16 20.62
CA TYR A 829 -1.06 47.58 20.47
C TYR A 829 0.39 47.86 20.08
N GLY A 830 1.29 46.88 20.16
CA GLY A 830 2.71 47.04 19.83
C GLY A 830 3.48 47.95 20.79
N ILE A 831 3.00 48.12 22.02
CA ILE A 831 3.61 48.98 23.03
C ILE A 831 4.77 48.19 23.65
N GLN A 832 6.02 48.59 23.41
CA GLN A 832 7.19 48.12 24.15
C GLN A 832 7.32 48.88 25.47
#